data_AF-A0A078AAD0-F1
#
_entry.id   AF-A0A078AAD0-F1
#
_cell.length_a   1.000
_cell.length_b   1.000
_cell.length_c   1.000
_cell.angle_alpha   90.00
_cell.angle_beta   90.00
_cell.angle_gamma   90.00
#
_symmetry.space_group_name_H-M   'P 1'
#
loop_
_entity.id
_entity.type
_entity.pdbx_description
1 polymer ?
#
loop_
_entity_poly.entity_id
_entity_poly.type
_entity_poly.pdbx_seq_one_letter_code
_entity_poly.pdbx_strand_id
1 'polypeptide(L)'
;MEHLNDNDLDRLTQRYIELRKVNRKIHLCIYYFRQKCLKLAENCQFAHGISDMTRLPPQQLKEIKKELFSIKSHLQAMKKAVLFNWQTREYEVYTYEELEKLKQELIQKGIDSNDIVNNEVIAELIKEDEERKKMTMGQIERETTQGKKFSKLKKTMYGHYESQKAQTQSQQEEIKVQDHDQIEEIGEQFDEVNICDQSEQIDTDDILLTSDRQMELERLKQIEEEKLILRPWQVKITAEFMRLLFQEVGQNCILYKSIVIKKFIEAGVPLTWNKLCSAQVVYEKKTCFPPWNLKRSFILVLPINDVDQNNQVVQKCATQIITQMIDDQKENFKLPIQVTEISKIYHKIINLRDPPLFIVAKQQCQSLEGYFYRILETNETIKYNIVQHLKSNYSEFDWAQNLIEKIDIQQYTLFLPTQSKRFPLSKIFHEELEKRVFVNGITQVETLYNHLRTKFSDSITKDDHLEKIVPISFLKLQYRIIKLGSANIFLNEFHQQQQDIHTILEYSVVQCSLCLQNPQTISSISTDNIQQFEEIQYIKDKNNKILIVNDENTLSLASSILRQQESVGVDLEGRLKRNGYIVLLQLGCADEVVIIFDIYMLEQDLVLMEKAQNVLSFIFMNESIRKVFFDGRKDIEALHFILNIGVRNSFDIQAVHMLFCQLKELKKNRKHYEIKGVNTPGLNDVLKRYPVKNGVNTFKDKFKEIFNDFIKTNEIFYNRPLNPEFISYAAQDVQDLSQLADILTQNLMDIAKPETTVHYWQKVINKVSLSYAQIACKKFVEYGVTHQINQ
;
A
#
# COMPACT_ATOMS: atom_id res chain seq x y z
N MET A 1 -1.79 13.24 -43.55
CA MET A 1 -2.62 13.95 -42.56
C MET A 1 -3.16 15.17 -43.26
N GLU A 2 -4.43 15.12 -43.68
CA GLU A 2 -5.12 16.30 -44.21
C GLU A 2 -5.06 17.42 -43.16
N HIS A 3 -4.87 18.66 -43.61
CA HIS A 3 -4.83 19.83 -42.72
C HIS A 3 -6.18 19.98 -42.01
N LEU A 4 -6.28 19.47 -40.77
CA LEU A 4 -7.38 19.80 -39.86
C LEU A 4 -7.39 21.31 -39.68
N ASN A 5 -8.54 21.93 -39.92
CA ASN A 5 -8.68 23.39 -39.79
C ASN A 5 -8.93 23.79 -38.33
N ASP A 6 -8.87 25.08 -38.01
CA ASP A 6 -9.09 25.56 -36.63
C ASP A 6 -10.47 25.16 -36.08
N ASN A 7 -11.48 24.98 -36.94
CA ASN A 7 -12.81 24.51 -36.51
C ASN A 7 -12.78 23.06 -35.98
N ASP A 8 -11.89 22.22 -36.51
CA ASP A 8 -11.71 20.85 -36.01
C ASP A 8 -11.09 20.84 -34.61
N LEU A 9 -10.17 21.78 -34.33
CA LEU A 9 -9.55 21.92 -33.01
C LEU A 9 -10.57 22.31 -31.94
N ASP A 10 -11.42 23.29 -32.23
CA ASP A 10 -12.46 23.75 -31.30
C ASP A 10 -13.48 22.63 -31.04
N ARG A 11 -13.88 21.91 -32.09
CA ARG A 11 -14.78 20.76 -31.98
C ARG A 11 -14.18 19.64 -31.13
N LEU A 12 -12.91 19.30 -31.34
CA LEU A 12 -12.21 18.26 -30.56
C LEU A 12 -12.03 18.68 -29.11
N THR A 13 -11.64 19.92 -28.86
CA THR A 13 -11.52 20.51 -27.51
C THR A 13 -12.85 20.46 -26.77
N GLN A 14 -13.92 20.95 -27.38
CA GLN A 14 -15.23 20.99 -26.76
C GLN A 14 -15.73 19.57 -26.43
N ARG A 15 -15.57 18.64 -27.37
CA ARG A 15 -15.95 17.24 -27.17
C ARG A 15 -15.13 16.58 -26.06
N TYR A 16 -13.83 16.87 -25.98
CA TYR A 16 -12.95 16.39 -24.91
C TYR A 16 -13.42 16.88 -23.53
N ILE A 17 -13.79 18.16 -23.42
CA ILE A 17 -14.27 18.77 -22.17
C ILE A 17 -15.58 18.10 -21.72
N GLU A 18 -16.53 17.89 -22.63
CA GLU A 18 -17.80 17.21 -22.34
C GLU A 18 -17.59 15.79 -21.82
N LEU A 19 -16.80 14.98 -22.54
CA LEU A 19 -16.52 13.60 -22.15
C LEU A 19 -15.75 13.52 -20.83
N ARG A 20 -14.84 14.47 -20.56
CA ARG A 20 -14.08 14.53 -19.32
C ARG A 20 -14.95 14.91 -18.13
N LYS A 21 -15.93 15.82 -18.30
CA LYS A 21 -16.92 16.14 -17.27
C LYS A 21 -17.77 14.90 -16.92
N VAL A 22 -18.27 14.20 -17.94
CA VAL A 22 -19.06 12.97 -17.75
C VAL A 22 -18.23 11.88 -17.05
N ASN A 23 -16.99 11.65 -17.50
CA ASN A 23 -16.09 10.65 -16.90
C ASN A 23 -15.65 11.01 -15.47
N ARG A 24 -15.61 12.29 -15.07
CA ARG A 24 -15.25 12.68 -13.69
C ARG A 24 -16.44 12.65 -12.74
N LYS A 25 -17.67 12.88 -13.21
CA LYS A 25 -18.91 12.77 -12.43
C LYS A 25 -19.26 11.35 -11.98
N ILE A 26 -18.53 10.33 -12.43
CA ILE A 26 -18.63 8.97 -11.87
C ILE A 26 -17.94 8.85 -10.50
N HIS A 27 -17.16 9.85 -10.10
CA HIS A 27 -16.42 9.88 -8.83
C HIS A 27 -16.93 10.99 -7.91
N LEU A 28 -16.95 10.71 -6.60
CA LEU A 28 -17.34 11.69 -5.58
C LEU A 28 -16.26 12.76 -5.39
N CYS A 29 -16.70 14.01 -5.19
CA CYS A 29 -15.82 15.13 -4.89
C CYS A 29 -15.28 15.01 -3.45
N ILE A 30 -13.99 14.68 -3.31
CA ILE A 30 -13.33 14.55 -2.00
C ILE A 30 -13.41 15.85 -1.19
N TYR A 31 -13.30 17.01 -1.86
CA TYR A 31 -13.41 18.30 -1.19
C TYR A 31 -14.83 18.55 -0.67
N TYR A 32 -15.87 18.13 -1.40
CA TYR A 32 -17.25 18.28 -0.94
C TYR A 32 -17.51 17.41 0.29
N PHE A 33 -17.02 16.17 0.29
CA PHE A 33 -17.12 15.26 1.43
C PHE A 33 -16.45 15.82 2.70
N ARG A 34 -15.41 16.66 2.52
CA ARG A 34 -14.71 17.36 3.60
C ARG A 34 -15.29 18.74 3.92
N GLN A 35 -16.41 19.14 3.30
CA GLN A 35 -17.01 20.48 3.39
C GLN A 35 -16.06 21.62 2.99
N LYS A 36 -15.17 21.34 2.04
CA LYS A 36 -14.18 22.28 1.50
C LYS A 36 -14.38 22.60 0.02
N CYS A 37 -15.38 22.01 -0.64
CA CYS A 37 -15.65 22.35 -2.04
C CYS A 37 -16.39 23.68 -2.13
N LEU A 38 -15.83 24.61 -2.89
CA LEU A 38 -16.41 25.94 -3.11
C LEU A 38 -17.33 25.99 -4.35
N LYS A 39 -17.58 24.86 -5.02
CA LYS A 39 -18.42 24.79 -6.23
C LYS A 39 -19.84 24.34 -5.87
N LEU A 40 -20.84 24.82 -6.60
CA LEU A 40 -22.17 24.18 -6.63
C LEU A 40 -22.06 22.82 -7.34
N ALA A 41 -22.98 21.91 -7.07
CA ALA A 41 -22.98 20.55 -7.64
C ALA A 41 -22.91 20.58 -9.18
N GLU A 42 -23.73 21.43 -9.81
CA GLU A 42 -23.76 21.65 -11.27
C GLU A 42 -22.42 22.10 -11.88
N ASN A 43 -21.61 22.83 -11.11
CA ASN A 43 -20.35 23.43 -11.58
C ASN A 43 -19.11 22.60 -11.19
N CYS A 44 -19.28 21.58 -10.34
CA CYS A 44 -18.20 20.70 -9.92
C CYS A 44 -17.97 19.59 -10.94
N GLN A 45 -16.71 19.32 -11.27
CA GLN A 45 -16.34 18.22 -12.18
C GLN A 45 -16.54 16.82 -11.56
N PHE A 46 -16.68 16.75 -10.23
CA PHE A 46 -16.92 15.52 -9.48
C PHE A 46 -18.31 15.59 -8.83
N ALA A 47 -18.89 14.45 -8.49
CA ALA A 47 -20.22 14.39 -7.91
C ALA A 47 -20.25 14.87 -6.45
N HIS A 48 -21.17 15.77 -6.11
CA HIS A 48 -21.47 16.25 -4.75
C HIS A 48 -22.45 15.34 -4.00
N GLY A 49 -22.58 14.09 -4.43
CA GLY A 49 -23.49 13.11 -3.83
C GLY A 49 -23.96 12.09 -4.85
N ILE A 50 -24.69 11.08 -4.39
CA ILE A 50 -25.19 10.00 -5.27
C ILE A 50 -26.17 10.55 -6.32
N SER A 51 -26.96 11.57 -5.98
CA SER A 51 -27.89 12.24 -6.90
C SER A 51 -27.20 13.04 -8.02
N ASP A 52 -25.95 13.45 -7.80
CA ASP A 52 -25.11 14.19 -8.76
C ASP A 52 -24.11 13.26 -9.47
N MET A 53 -24.14 11.95 -9.17
CA MET A 53 -23.23 10.97 -9.73
C MET A 53 -23.78 10.41 -11.04
N THR A 54 -23.04 10.56 -12.12
CA THR A 54 -23.43 9.96 -13.40
C THR A 54 -23.21 8.46 -13.34
N ARG A 55 -24.29 7.68 -13.47
CA ARG A 55 -24.22 6.22 -13.55
C ARG A 55 -24.21 5.81 -15.02
N LEU A 56 -23.06 5.35 -15.49
CA LEU A 56 -22.90 4.84 -16.85
C LEU A 56 -22.81 3.31 -16.83
N PRO A 57 -23.51 2.61 -17.74
CA PRO A 57 -23.23 1.22 -18.04
C PRO A 57 -21.74 1.00 -18.39
N PRO A 58 -21.12 -0.14 -18.03
CA PRO A 58 -19.70 -0.39 -18.29
C PRO A 58 -19.29 -0.26 -19.76
N GLN A 59 -20.18 -0.60 -20.70
CA GLN A 59 -19.94 -0.46 -22.13
C GLN A 59 -19.83 1.02 -22.54
N GLN A 60 -20.77 1.86 -22.11
CA GLN A 60 -20.72 3.31 -22.39
C GLN A 60 -19.48 3.97 -21.77
N LEU A 61 -19.09 3.57 -20.55
CA LEU A 61 -17.86 4.08 -19.95
C LEU A 61 -16.61 3.68 -20.76
N LYS A 62 -16.58 2.45 -21.31
CA LYS A 62 -15.50 1.98 -22.18
C LYS A 62 -15.45 2.77 -23.48
N GLU A 63 -16.59 3.09 -24.07
CA GLU A 63 -16.70 3.91 -25.28
C GLU A 63 -16.22 5.34 -25.03
N ILE A 64 -16.66 5.98 -23.94
CA ILE A 64 -16.19 7.32 -23.54
C ILE A 64 -14.68 7.35 -23.33
N LYS A 65 -14.10 6.33 -22.69
CA LYS A 65 -12.65 6.25 -22.51
C LYS A 65 -11.90 6.06 -23.83
N LYS A 66 -12.44 5.26 -24.76
CA LYS A 66 -11.88 5.07 -26.09
C LYS A 66 -11.92 6.36 -26.91
N GLU A 67 -13.03 7.10 -26.83
CA GLU A 67 -13.20 8.38 -27.51
C GLU A 67 -12.27 9.46 -26.91
N LEU A 68 -12.19 9.57 -25.58
CA LEU A 68 -11.24 10.46 -24.90
C LEU A 68 -9.79 10.18 -25.31
N PHE A 69 -9.40 8.90 -25.40
CA PHE A 69 -8.07 8.52 -25.87
C PHE A 69 -7.84 8.95 -27.33
N SER A 70 -8.82 8.68 -28.21
CA SER A 70 -8.74 9.09 -29.61
C SER A 70 -8.61 10.61 -29.77
N ILE A 71 -9.41 11.40 -29.05
CA ILE A 71 -9.34 12.87 -29.10
C ILE A 71 -7.99 13.37 -28.54
N LYS A 72 -7.50 12.78 -27.44
CA LYS A 72 -6.17 13.10 -26.88
C LYS A 72 -5.08 12.87 -27.93
N SER A 73 -5.12 11.74 -28.66
CA SER A 73 -4.16 11.45 -29.73
C SER A 73 -4.23 12.46 -30.89
N HIS A 74 -5.42 12.93 -31.28
CA HIS A 74 -5.56 13.96 -32.32
C HIS A 74 -5.00 15.32 -31.86
N LEU A 75 -5.35 15.76 -30.64
CA LEU A 75 -4.82 17.00 -30.06
C LEU A 75 -3.28 16.95 -29.93
N GLN A 76 -2.73 15.80 -29.54
CA GLN A 76 -1.30 15.57 -29.45
C GLN A 76 -0.61 15.60 -30.81
N ALA A 77 -1.24 15.08 -31.87
CA ALA A 77 -0.73 15.22 -33.24
C ALA A 77 -0.66 16.69 -33.68
N MET A 78 -1.56 17.53 -33.17
CA MET A 78 -1.57 18.99 -33.38
C MET A 78 -0.61 19.75 -32.45
N LYS A 79 0.16 19.06 -31.59
CA LYS A 79 1.01 19.65 -30.53
C LYS A 79 0.23 20.58 -29.59
N LYS A 80 -1.02 20.26 -29.32
CA LYS A 80 -1.91 20.98 -28.41
C LYS A 80 -2.24 20.12 -27.19
N ALA A 81 -2.36 20.73 -26.03
CA ALA A 81 -2.76 20.10 -24.77
C ALA A 81 -3.93 20.86 -24.16
N VAL A 82 -4.93 20.14 -23.67
CA VAL A 82 -6.09 20.73 -22.99
C VAL A 82 -5.88 20.60 -21.48
N LEU A 83 -5.63 21.73 -20.82
CA LEU A 83 -5.37 21.81 -19.39
C LEU A 83 -6.52 22.52 -18.69
N PHE A 84 -6.74 22.19 -17.43
CA PHE A 84 -7.70 22.91 -16.60
C PHE A 84 -6.96 24.04 -15.87
N ASN A 85 -7.28 25.29 -16.18
CA ASN A 85 -6.73 26.44 -15.49
C ASN A 85 -7.51 26.66 -14.18
N TRP A 86 -6.82 26.57 -13.05
CA TRP A 86 -7.46 26.71 -11.73
C TRP A 86 -7.87 28.14 -11.38
N GLN A 87 -7.24 29.15 -12.00
CA GLN A 87 -7.54 30.56 -11.78
C GLN A 87 -8.80 30.97 -12.56
N THR A 88 -8.83 30.70 -13.86
CA THR A 88 -9.99 30.99 -14.72
C THR A 88 -11.13 29.99 -14.52
N ARG A 89 -10.81 28.80 -14.00
CA ARG A 89 -11.73 27.66 -13.81
C ARG A 89 -12.28 27.10 -15.13
N GLU A 90 -11.58 27.34 -16.22
CA GLU A 90 -11.93 26.87 -17.57
C GLU A 90 -10.88 25.89 -18.10
N TYR A 91 -11.26 25.12 -19.11
CA TYR A 91 -10.30 24.32 -19.87
C TYR A 91 -9.71 25.20 -20.96
N GLU A 92 -8.39 25.28 -20.99
CA GLU A 92 -7.64 26.09 -21.92
C GLU A 92 -6.77 25.17 -22.78
N VAL A 93 -6.62 25.55 -24.05
CA VAL A 93 -5.79 24.82 -25.01
C VAL A 93 -4.45 25.52 -25.12
N TYR A 94 -3.39 24.80 -24.83
CA TYR A 94 -2.03 25.28 -24.94
C TYR A 94 -1.31 24.53 -26.06
N THR A 95 -0.54 25.24 -26.87
CA THR A 95 0.55 24.62 -27.61
C THR A 95 1.61 24.11 -26.65
N TYR A 96 2.40 23.13 -27.08
CA TYR A 96 3.52 22.64 -26.27
C TYR A 96 4.57 23.74 -26.00
N GLU A 97 4.70 24.71 -26.91
CA GLU A 97 5.57 25.88 -26.71
C GLU A 97 5.03 26.84 -25.64
N GLU A 98 3.72 27.13 -25.65
CA GLU A 98 3.08 27.93 -24.60
C GLU A 98 3.17 27.24 -23.23
N LEU A 99 3.04 25.92 -23.21
CA LEU A 99 3.23 25.09 -22.02
C LEU A 99 4.63 25.21 -21.42
N GLU A 100 5.67 25.15 -22.27
CA GLU A 100 7.05 25.29 -21.81
C GLU A 100 7.32 26.72 -21.33
N LYS A 101 6.79 27.74 -21.99
CA LYS A 101 6.87 29.14 -21.50
C LYS A 101 6.22 29.29 -20.13
N LEU A 102 5.00 28.77 -19.96
CA LEU A 102 4.28 28.80 -18.68
C LEU A 102 5.08 28.10 -17.57
N LYS A 103 5.71 26.95 -17.88
CA LYS A 103 6.58 26.25 -16.95
C LYS A 103 7.77 27.10 -16.52
N GLN A 104 8.46 27.76 -17.46
CA GLN A 104 9.58 28.65 -17.15
C GLN A 104 9.13 29.85 -16.30
N GLU A 105 7.96 30.43 -16.57
CA GLU A 105 7.40 31.51 -15.76
C GLU A 105 7.08 31.08 -14.32
N LEU A 106 6.57 29.86 -14.12
CA LEU A 106 6.28 29.34 -12.78
C LEU A 106 7.57 29.05 -11.99
N ILE A 107 8.61 28.56 -12.66
CA ILE A 107 9.95 28.37 -12.06
C ILE A 107 10.52 29.74 -11.65
N GLN A 108 10.42 30.75 -12.51
CA GLN A 108 10.88 32.12 -12.20
C GLN A 108 10.11 32.74 -11.02
N LYS A 109 8.86 32.32 -10.77
CA LYS A 109 8.06 32.73 -9.60
C LYS A 109 8.37 31.93 -8.33
N GLY A 110 9.38 31.07 -8.34
CA GLY A 110 9.86 30.33 -7.16
C GLY A 110 9.09 29.05 -6.85
N ILE A 111 8.31 28.52 -7.81
CA ILE A 111 7.71 27.19 -7.68
C ILE A 111 8.78 26.14 -8.00
N ASP A 112 8.97 25.17 -7.10
CA ASP A 112 9.93 24.09 -7.28
C ASP A 112 9.62 23.30 -8.56
N SER A 113 10.65 23.03 -9.37
CA SER A 113 10.49 22.30 -10.63
C SER A 113 9.91 20.89 -10.42
N ASN A 114 10.16 20.25 -9.27
CA ASN A 114 9.59 18.95 -8.93
C ASN A 114 8.09 19.06 -8.61
N ASP A 115 7.63 20.16 -8.04
CA ASP A 115 6.20 20.40 -7.78
C ASP A 115 5.43 20.66 -9.08
N ILE A 116 6.10 21.22 -10.10
CA ILE A 116 5.54 21.37 -11.45
C ILE A 116 5.45 20.02 -12.16
N VAL A 117 6.46 19.16 -11.98
CA VAL A 117 6.50 17.79 -12.54
C VAL A 117 5.49 16.85 -11.85
N ASN A 118 5.19 17.05 -10.57
CA ASN A 118 4.19 16.28 -9.82
C ASN A 118 2.72 16.55 -10.22
N ASN A 119 2.48 17.45 -11.17
CA ASN A 119 1.18 17.58 -11.81
C ASN A 119 1.04 16.42 -12.81
N GLU A 120 0.20 15.41 -12.50
CA GLU A 120 0.06 14.14 -13.26
C GLU A 120 0.04 14.31 -14.79
N VAL A 121 -0.53 15.41 -15.30
CA VAL A 121 -0.61 15.71 -16.74
C VAL A 121 0.74 16.14 -17.31
N ILE A 122 1.55 16.90 -16.57
CA ILE A 122 2.88 17.34 -16.98
C ILE A 122 3.88 16.17 -16.90
N ALA A 123 3.76 15.29 -15.89
CA ALA A 123 4.56 14.07 -15.78
C ALA A 123 4.35 13.11 -16.97
N GLU A 124 3.10 12.87 -17.38
CA GLU A 124 2.79 12.04 -18.56
C GLU A 124 3.39 12.64 -19.85
N LEU A 125 3.24 13.95 -20.04
CA LEU A 125 3.75 14.64 -21.23
C LEU A 125 5.28 14.66 -21.31
N ILE A 126 5.97 14.79 -20.18
CA ILE A 126 7.45 14.74 -20.11
C ILE A 126 7.95 13.34 -20.45
N LYS A 127 7.35 12.30 -19.86
CA LYS A 127 7.75 10.91 -20.11
C LYS A 127 7.57 10.54 -21.59
N GLU A 128 6.48 10.99 -22.20
CA GLU A 128 6.20 10.75 -23.63
C GLU A 128 7.11 11.56 -24.57
N ASP A 129 7.47 12.81 -24.22
CA ASP A 129 8.42 13.63 -25.01
C ASP A 129 9.86 13.10 -24.90
N GLU A 130 10.26 12.60 -23.73
CA GLU A 130 11.54 11.91 -23.52
C GLU A 130 11.63 10.58 -24.29
N GLU A 131 10.53 9.83 -24.39
CA GLU A 131 10.43 8.63 -25.22
C GLU A 131 10.44 8.97 -26.72
N ARG A 132 9.89 10.13 -27.12
CA ARG A 132 9.86 10.59 -28.52
C ARG A 132 11.18 11.17 -29.00
N LYS A 133 11.90 11.91 -28.15
CA LYS A 133 13.27 12.41 -28.43
C LYS A 133 14.29 11.30 -28.64
N LYS A 134 14.00 10.09 -28.12
CA LYS A 134 14.79 8.87 -28.35
C LYS A 134 14.52 8.20 -29.70
N MET A 135 13.51 8.64 -30.46
CA MET A 135 13.16 8.09 -31.78
C MET A 135 13.41 9.11 -32.89
N THR A 136 14.18 8.73 -33.91
CA THR A 136 14.39 9.56 -35.11
C THR A 136 13.20 9.46 -36.07
N MET A 137 12.86 10.57 -36.75
CA MET A 137 11.75 10.66 -37.74
C MET A 137 11.71 9.53 -38.78
N GLY A 138 12.86 8.92 -39.10
CA GLY A 138 12.94 7.77 -40.00
C GLY A 138 12.48 6.43 -39.41
N GLN A 139 12.21 6.32 -38.10
CA GLN A 139 11.66 5.12 -37.45
C GLN A 139 10.13 5.07 -37.53
N ILE A 140 9.46 6.22 -37.62
CA ILE A 140 8.00 6.31 -37.69
C ILE A 140 7.47 5.84 -39.07
N GLU A 141 8.19 6.13 -40.15
CA GLU A 141 7.80 5.69 -41.51
C GLU A 141 8.09 4.20 -41.79
N ARG A 142 8.95 3.55 -40.99
CA ARG A 142 9.42 2.18 -41.24
C ARG A 142 8.49 1.08 -40.73
N GLU A 143 7.51 1.39 -39.89
CA GLU A 143 6.62 0.38 -39.30
C GLU A 143 5.28 0.20 -40.04
N THR A 144 4.96 1.02 -41.05
CA THR A 144 3.67 0.94 -41.75
C THR A 144 3.63 0.12 -43.06
N THR A 145 4.73 -0.44 -43.57
CA THR A 145 4.61 -1.36 -44.72
C THR A 145 5.78 -2.36 -44.78
N GLN A 146 5.45 -3.64 -44.93
CA GLN A 146 6.35 -4.81 -44.86
C GLN A 146 7.68 -4.71 -45.64
N GLY A 147 8.75 -5.30 -45.09
CA GLY A 147 9.88 -5.77 -45.90
C GLY A 147 11.19 -6.04 -45.14
N LYS A 148 11.53 -7.32 -44.91
CA LYS A 148 12.88 -7.74 -44.49
C LYS A 148 13.88 -7.57 -45.66
N LYS A 149 15.00 -6.88 -45.40
CA LYS A 149 16.37 -7.03 -45.97
C LYS A 149 17.02 -5.67 -46.35
N PHE A 150 18.27 -5.54 -45.92
CA PHE A 150 19.29 -4.49 -46.14
C PHE A 150 19.23 -3.24 -45.25
N SER A 151 20.32 -2.66 -44.73
CA SER A 151 21.75 -3.01 -44.60
C SER A 151 22.47 -1.70 -44.24
N LYS A 152 23.38 -1.72 -43.26
CA LYS A 152 24.81 -1.32 -43.41
C LYS A 152 25.23 -0.06 -44.22
N LEU A 153 24.36 0.91 -44.51
CA LEU A 153 24.68 2.12 -45.30
C LEU A 153 24.64 3.44 -44.49
N LYS A 154 24.21 3.43 -43.22
CA LYS A 154 24.04 4.68 -42.44
C LYS A 154 25.30 5.14 -41.68
N LYS A 155 26.33 4.29 -41.54
CA LYS A 155 27.62 4.67 -40.92
C LYS A 155 28.53 5.50 -41.84
N THR A 156 28.17 5.69 -43.11
CA THR A 156 29.04 6.37 -44.10
C THR A 156 28.55 7.78 -44.48
N MET A 157 27.33 8.20 -44.09
CA MET A 157 26.73 9.42 -44.66
C MET A 157 26.62 10.65 -43.75
N TYR A 158 26.87 10.58 -42.44
CA TYR A 158 26.75 11.77 -41.56
C TYR A 158 27.85 11.88 -40.50
N GLY A 159 29.08 11.50 -40.87
CA GLY A 159 30.29 11.64 -40.05
C GLY A 159 31.15 12.87 -40.36
N HIS A 160 30.59 13.90 -41.01
CA HIS A 160 31.31 15.14 -41.31
C HIS A 160 30.34 16.31 -41.36
N TYR A 161 29.98 16.87 -40.20
CA TYR A 161 29.58 18.26 -40.00
C TYR A 161 29.44 18.44 -38.47
N GLU A 162 30.00 19.51 -37.91
CA GLU A 162 30.09 19.84 -36.46
C GLU A 162 31.35 19.43 -35.67
N SER A 163 32.51 19.38 -36.32
CA SER A 163 33.82 19.48 -35.64
C SER A 163 34.68 20.66 -36.10
N GLN A 164 34.05 21.70 -36.66
CA GLN A 164 34.69 22.99 -36.96
C GLN A 164 33.71 24.15 -36.72
N LYS A 165 33.50 24.53 -35.44
CA LYS A 165 33.02 25.86 -35.03
C LYS A 165 32.97 25.95 -33.50
N ALA A 166 34.14 26.22 -32.88
CA ALA A 166 34.29 27.03 -31.66
C ALA A 166 35.67 26.80 -31.02
N GLN A 167 36.74 27.24 -31.70
CA GLN A 167 38.03 27.50 -31.06
C GLN A 167 38.71 28.66 -31.78
N THR A 168 38.19 29.89 -31.61
CA THR A 168 39.00 31.13 -31.70
C THR A 168 38.19 32.33 -31.18
N GLN A 169 38.40 32.74 -29.91
CA GLN A 169 38.39 34.15 -29.48
C GLN A 169 38.73 34.28 -27.98
N SER A 170 40.03 34.23 -27.68
CA SER A 170 40.74 34.91 -26.58
C SER A 170 42.18 34.36 -26.67
N GLN A 171 43.26 35.08 -26.93
CA GLN A 171 43.65 36.42 -26.50
C GLN A 171 44.62 36.99 -27.56
N GLN A 172 44.58 38.31 -27.79
CA GLN A 172 45.73 39.06 -28.28
C GLN A 172 46.51 39.60 -27.08
N GLU A 173 47.81 39.81 -27.28
CA GLU A 173 48.85 40.36 -26.38
C GLU A 173 49.43 39.30 -25.41
N GLU A 174 50.74 38.97 -25.36
CA GLU A 174 51.98 39.66 -25.74
C GLU A 174 53.14 38.65 -25.96
N ILE A 175 53.83 38.78 -27.08
CA ILE A 175 55.29 38.84 -27.33
C ILE A 175 56.31 38.03 -26.48
N LYS A 176 57.28 37.45 -27.23
CA LYS A 176 58.68 37.01 -26.93
C LYS A 176 58.86 35.57 -26.41
N VAL A 177 59.83 34.75 -26.85
CA VAL A 177 60.92 34.80 -27.85
C VAL A 177 61.58 33.39 -27.87
N GLN A 178 62.29 33.06 -28.96
CA GLN A 178 63.33 32.00 -29.12
C GLN A 178 62.86 30.54 -29.29
N ASP A 179 63.04 29.96 -30.49
CA ASP A 179 64.24 29.23 -30.99
C ASP A 179 64.29 27.82 -30.36
N HIS A 180 64.58 26.71 -31.01
CA HIS A 180 65.20 26.39 -32.30
C HIS A 180 64.93 24.86 -32.50
N ASP A 181 64.83 24.41 -33.75
CA ASP A 181 65.53 23.24 -34.34
C ASP A 181 65.70 21.93 -33.55
N GLN A 182 65.65 20.72 -34.11
CA GLN A 182 65.55 20.16 -35.46
C GLN A 182 65.71 18.63 -35.30
N ILE A 183 65.57 17.91 -36.44
CA ILE A 183 66.23 16.64 -36.78
C ILE A 183 65.56 15.38 -36.20
N GLU A 184 64.93 14.52 -37.03
CA GLU A 184 65.52 13.51 -37.95
C GLU A 184 66.24 12.40 -37.13
N GLU A 185 66.15 11.10 -37.38
CA GLU A 185 66.00 10.31 -38.59
C GLU A 185 66.01 8.80 -38.21
N ILE A 186 65.60 7.92 -39.15
CA ILE A 186 66.07 6.52 -39.38
C ILE A 186 65.76 5.46 -38.28
N GLY A 187 65.39 4.21 -38.55
CA GLY A 187 65.25 3.40 -39.77
C GLY A 187 65.23 1.89 -39.41
N GLU A 188 64.85 1.07 -40.40
CA GLU A 188 65.25 -0.34 -40.68
C GLU A 188 65.00 -1.44 -39.60
N GLN A 189 64.06 -2.38 -39.78
CA GLN A 189 64.08 -3.65 -40.56
C GLN A 189 64.41 -4.92 -39.74
N PHE A 190 63.81 -6.03 -40.19
CA PHE A 190 64.09 -7.47 -39.97
C PHE A 190 63.43 -8.28 -38.83
N ASP A 191 62.41 -9.04 -39.24
CA ASP A 191 62.20 -10.50 -39.23
C ASP A 191 62.14 -11.40 -37.97
N GLU A 192 61.06 -12.21 -38.02
CA GLU A 192 60.82 -13.59 -37.57
C GLU A 192 60.92 -13.97 -36.08
N VAL A 193 59.81 -14.56 -35.56
CA VAL A 193 59.74 -15.94 -35.05
C VAL A 193 58.28 -16.26 -34.60
N ASN A 194 57.82 -17.44 -35.00
CA ASN A 194 56.59 -18.14 -34.58
C ASN A 194 56.42 -18.25 -33.05
N ILE A 195 55.17 -18.22 -32.55
CA ILE A 195 54.59 -19.22 -31.63
C ILE A 195 53.07 -18.96 -31.43
N CYS A 196 52.33 -20.07 -31.43
CA CYS A 196 50.92 -20.25 -31.12
C CYS A 196 50.56 -19.82 -29.69
N ASP A 197 49.46 -19.10 -29.47
CA ASP A 197 48.37 -19.53 -28.56
C ASP A 197 47.26 -18.48 -28.37
N GLN A 198 46.02 -19.00 -28.41
CA GLN A 198 44.83 -18.61 -27.66
C GLN A 198 44.33 -17.15 -27.76
N SER A 199 43.36 -16.96 -28.67
CA SER A 199 42.43 -15.82 -28.65
C SER A 199 41.40 -15.98 -27.52
N GLU A 200 41.57 -15.22 -26.43
CA GLU A 200 40.45 -14.85 -25.55
C GLU A 200 39.71 -13.67 -26.19
N GLN A 201 38.44 -13.88 -26.54
CA GLN A 201 37.50 -12.80 -26.80
C GLN A 201 37.17 -12.13 -25.47
N ILE A 202 37.74 -10.94 -25.23
CA ILE A 202 37.29 -10.04 -24.17
C ILE A 202 35.93 -9.48 -24.58
N ASP A 203 34.92 -9.83 -23.79
CA ASP A 203 33.56 -9.36 -23.89
C ASP A 203 33.51 -7.85 -23.57
N THR A 204 33.09 -7.04 -24.55
CA THR A 204 33.15 -5.57 -24.47
C THR A 204 31.94 -4.95 -23.75
N ASP A 205 31.04 -5.79 -23.22
CA ASP A 205 29.83 -5.37 -22.51
C ASP A 205 30.06 -5.02 -21.02
N ASP A 206 31.23 -5.32 -20.44
CA ASP A 206 31.56 -4.97 -19.05
C ASP A 206 32.06 -3.53 -18.84
N ILE A 207 32.36 -2.79 -19.92
CA ILE A 207 32.94 -1.44 -19.84
C ILE A 207 31.85 -0.36 -19.63
N LEU A 208 30.58 -0.62 -19.99
CA LEU A 208 29.51 0.38 -19.86
C LEU A 208 28.86 0.44 -18.46
N LEU A 209 28.98 -0.63 -17.65
CA LEU A 209 28.45 -0.65 -16.27
C LEU A 209 29.40 -0.02 -15.24
N THR A 210 30.63 0.32 -15.63
CA THR A 210 31.65 0.88 -14.71
C THR A 210 31.61 2.41 -14.60
N SER A 211 31.13 3.11 -15.63
CA SER A 211 31.10 4.58 -15.68
C SER A 211 30.13 5.21 -14.67
N ASP A 212 28.88 4.74 -14.60
CA ASP A 212 27.88 5.26 -13.66
C ASP A 212 28.27 4.97 -12.20
N ARG A 213 28.91 3.82 -11.98
CA ARG A 213 29.38 3.41 -10.65
C ARG A 213 30.59 4.22 -10.18
N GLN A 214 31.46 4.66 -11.10
CA GLN A 214 32.56 5.58 -10.80
C GLN A 214 32.07 6.98 -10.47
N MET A 215 31.07 7.48 -11.22
CA MET A 215 30.47 8.80 -10.99
C MET A 215 29.78 8.91 -9.62
N GLU A 216 29.06 7.87 -9.22
CA GLU A 216 28.43 7.78 -7.89
C GLU A 216 29.51 7.72 -6.77
N LEU A 217 30.62 7.02 -7.01
CA LEU A 217 31.74 6.94 -6.07
C LEU A 217 32.44 8.29 -5.88
N GLU A 218 32.68 9.02 -6.97
CA GLU A 218 33.30 10.36 -6.92
C GLU A 218 32.40 11.37 -6.21
N ARG A 219 31.08 11.32 -6.47
CA ARG A 219 30.10 12.17 -5.76
C ARG A 219 30.10 11.91 -4.26
N LEU A 220 30.16 10.63 -3.84
CA LEU A 220 30.22 10.28 -2.42
C LEU A 220 31.53 10.75 -1.77
N LYS A 221 32.65 10.65 -2.49
CA LYS A 221 33.96 11.11 -2.03
C LYS A 221 33.99 12.63 -1.82
N GLN A 222 33.39 13.38 -2.74
CA GLN A 222 33.28 14.84 -2.66
C GLN A 222 32.43 15.30 -1.46
N ILE A 223 31.30 14.61 -1.20
CA ILE A 223 30.46 14.84 -0.01
C ILE A 223 31.24 14.57 1.30
N GLU A 224 32.14 13.60 1.28
CA GLU A 224 32.94 13.21 2.45
C GLU A 224 34.07 14.22 2.73
N GLU A 225 34.68 14.76 1.67
CA GLU A 225 35.66 15.85 1.73
C GLU A 225 35.03 17.18 2.20
N GLU A 226 33.84 17.54 1.72
CA GLU A 226 33.10 18.71 2.21
C GLU A 226 32.74 18.60 3.70
N LYS A 227 32.36 17.40 4.15
CA LYS A 227 32.12 17.11 5.58
C LYS A 227 33.38 17.26 6.43
N LEU A 228 34.56 16.96 5.90
CA LEU A 228 35.83 17.12 6.60
C LEU A 228 36.21 18.60 6.78
N ILE A 229 35.84 19.47 5.84
CA ILE A 229 36.12 20.91 5.88
C ILE A 229 35.14 21.66 6.80
N LEU A 230 33.84 21.31 6.77
CA LEU A 230 32.81 22.04 7.52
C LEU A 230 32.79 21.72 9.03
N ARG A 231 33.17 20.50 9.43
CA ARG A 231 33.08 20.04 10.84
C ARG A 231 34.00 20.79 11.80
N PRO A 232 35.29 21.05 11.51
CA PRO A 232 36.19 21.71 12.45
C PRO A 232 35.78 23.15 12.78
N TRP A 233 35.25 23.88 11.79
CA TRP A 233 34.84 25.28 11.96
C TRP A 233 33.58 25.41 12.83
N GLN A 234 32.60 24.53 12.61
CA GLN A 234 31.38 24.44 13.42
C GLN A 234 31.68 24.01 14.87
N VAL A 235 32.64 23.10 15.08
CA VAL A 235 33.08 22.69 16.42
C VAL A 235 33.72 23.86 17.17
N LYS A 236 34.55 24.67 16.50
CA LYS A 236 35.25 25.80 17.13
C LYS A 236 34.29 26.92 17.58
N ILE A 237 33.32 27.29 16.73
CA ILE A 237 32.30 28.29 17.08
C ILE A 237 31.45 27.81 18.27
N THR A 238 31.06 26.53 18.26
CA THR A 238 30.17 26.05 19.31
C THR A 238 30.89 25.78 20.64
N ALA A 239 32.19 25.43 20.61
CA ALA A 239 32.99 25.34 21.82
C ALA A 239 33.14 26.71 22.52
N GLU A 240 33.37 27.78 21.75
CA GLU A 240 33.53 29.13 22.31
C GLU A 240 32.22 29.71 22.84
N PHE A 241 31.10 29.42 22.16
CA PHE A 241 29.75 29.70 22.66
C PHE A 241 29.46 29.02 24.00
N MET A 242 29.83 27.74 24.15
CA MET A 242 29.62 26.98 25.38
C MET A 242 30.50 27.49 26.53
N ARG A 243 31.74 27.91 26.24
CA ARG A 243 32.66 28.48 27.25
C ARG A 243 32.09 29.75 27.90
N LEU A 244 31.52 30.64 27.10
CA LEU A 244 30.88 31.88 27.57
C LEU A 244 29.63 31.58 28.42
N LEU A 245 28.85 30.57 28.02
CA LEU A 245 27.63 30.18 28.73
C LEU A 245 27.89 29.57 30.13
N PHE A 246 28.98 28.81 30.29
CA PHE A 246 29.34 28.19 31.57
C PHE A 246 29.89 29.17 32.62
N GLN A 247 30.34 30.36 32.22
CA GLN A 247 30.81 31.38 33.18
C GLN A 247 29.68 32.05 33.95
N GLU A 248 28.42 31.99 33.50
CA GLU A 248 27.32 32.78 34.06
C GLU A 248 26.39 32.06 35.06
N VAL A 249 26.37 30.72 35.14
CA VAL A 249 25.26 30.01 35.81
C VAL A 249 25.73 29.10 36.97
N GLY A 250 25.44 29.53 38.21
CA GLY A 250 25.84 28.87 39.48
C GLY A 250 24.99 27.65 39.92
N GLN A 251 25.17 27.21 41.19
CA GLN A 251 25.00 25.82 41.68
C GLN A 251 23.58 25.29 42.09
N ASN A 252 22.44 25.96 41.88
CA ASN A 252 21.16 25.51 42.48
C ASN A 252 20.03 25.17 41.45
N CYS A 253 19.81 23.90 41.06
CA CYS A 253 18.59 23.44 40.30
C CYS A 253 18.36 21.89 40.29
N ILE A 254 17.09 21.42 40.14
CA ILE A 254 16.59 20.01 40.17
C ILE A 254 15.83 19.62 38.85
N LEU A 255 15.65 18.31 38.55
CA LEU A 255 15.71 17.64 37.21
C LEU A 255 14.38 17.02 36.63
N TYR A 256 14.07 17.13 35.32
CA TYR A 256 13.02 16.32 34.59
C TYR A 256 13.31 16.08 33.06
N LYS A 257 12.68 15.06 32.41
CA LYS A 257 13.04 14.49 31.07
C LYS A 257 12.24 14.99 29.82
N SER A 258 12.88 14.89 28.64
CA SER A 258 12.54 15.33 27.25
C SER A 258 11.13 15.11 26.65
N ILE A 259 10.28 14.30 27.26
CA ILE A 259 8.93 13.99 26.75
C ILE A 259 8.03 15.23 26.76
N VAL A 260 8.35 16.20 27.59
CA VAL A 260 7.57 17.43 27.82
C VAL A 260 7.61 18.37 26.60
N ILE A 261 8.78 18.57 25.98
CA ILE A 261 8.95 19.52 24.86
C ILE A 261 8.22 19.04 23.60
N LYS A 262 8.27 17.72 23.33
CA LYS A 262 7.55 17.12 22.21
C LYS A 262 6.03 17.34 22.33
N LYS A 263 5.50 17.22 23.54
CA LYS A 263 4.08 17.46 23.85
C LYS A 263 3.67 18.93 23.67
N PHE A 264 4.56 19.89 23.91
CA PHE A 264 4.33 21.32 23.65
C PHE A 264 4.19 21.63 22.15
N ILE A 265 5.07 21.06 21.33
CA ILE A 265 5.04 21.22 19.87
C ILE A 265 3.79 20.54 19.30
N GLU A 266 3.47 19.33 19.75
CA GLU A 266 2.26 18.60 19.37
C GLU A 266 0.97 19.34 19.76
N ALA A 267 1.00 20.15 20.82
CA ALA A 267 -0.11 20.96 21.29
C ALA A 267 -0.21 22.35 20.59
N GLY A 268 0.65 22.63 19.61
CA GLY A 268 0.58 23.85 18.81
C GLY A 268 1.08 25.12 19.50
N VAL A 269 1.91 25.00 20.54
CA VAL A 269 2.53 26.16 21.20
C VAL A 269 3.81 26.55 20.45
N PRO A 270 3.88 27.73 19.80
CA PRO A 270 5.07 28.15 19.07
C PRO A 270 6.20 28.49 20.04
N LEU A 271 7.22 27.63 20.09
CA LEU A 271 8.50 27.88 20.73
C LEU A 271 9.36 28.75 19.81
N THR A 272 9.29 30.08 19.97
CA THR A 272 10.13 31.01 19.19
C THR A 272 11.53 31.15 19.81
N TRP A 273 12.53 31.48 19.00
CA TRP A 273 13.93 31.60 19.42
C TRP A 273 14.13 32.64 20.55
N ASN A 274 13.50 33.81 20.41
CA ASN A 274 13.50 34.85 21.45
C ASN A 274 12.92 34.38 22.80
N LYS A 275 11.97 33.45 22.74
CA LYS A 275 11.32 32.85 23.90
C LYS A 275 12.29 31.87 24.61
N LEU A 276 12.97 31.00 23.85
CA LEU A 276 14.01 30.09 24.37
C LEU A 276 15.23 30.81 24.96
N CYS A 277 15.68 31.91 24.35
CA CYS A 277 16.83 32.70 24.81
C CYS A 277 16.58 33.45 26.14
N SER A 278 15.32 33.59 26.57
CA SER A 278 14.93 34.28 27.81
C SER A 278 14.89 33.38 29.06
N ALA A 279 15.18 32.09 28.91
CA ALA A 279 15.23 31.11 29.99
C ALA A 279 16.69 30.77 30.35
N GLN A 280 17.03 30.73 31.64
CA GLN A 280 18.33 30.26 32.12
C GLN A 280 18.42 28.74 31.94
N VAL A 281 19.24 28.29 30.99
CA VAL A 281 19.44 26.88 30.66
C VAL A 281 20.73 26.39 31.34
N VAL A 282 20.65 25.31 32.12
CA VAL A 282 21.83 24.60 32.65
C VAL A 282 21.91 23.21 32.01
N TYR A 283 23.11 22.83 31.55
CA TYR A 283 23.41 21.51 30.99
C TYR A 283 24.26 20.68 31.95
N GLU A 284 24.00 19.37 32.04
CA GLU A 284 24.89 18.42 32.72
C GLU A 284 25.74 17.60 31.72
N LYS A 285 27.05 17.66 31.94
CA LYS A 285 28.18 16.85 31.43
C LYS A 285 28.75 17.08 30.02
N LYS A 286 30.09 17.20 30.06
CA LYS A 286 31.08 17.70 29.09
C LYS A 286 31.39 16.84 27.86
N THR A 287 30.59 15.85 27.50
CA THR A 287 31.00 14.91 26.43
C THR A 287 29.83 14.55 25.54
N CYS A 288 29.48 15.43 24.60
CA CYS A 288 28.84 15.06 23.31
C CYS A 288 28.60 16.33 22.47
N PHE A 289 29.36 16.46 21.38
CA PHE A 289 29.08 17.34 20.24
C PHE A 289 28.95 16.48 18.98
N PRO A 290 28.07 16.79 17.98
CA PRO A 290 27.10 17.88 17.85
C PRO A 290 25.61 17.44 17.98
N PRO A 291 24.65 18.38 18.11
CA PRO A 291 23.28 18.14 18.58
C PRO A 291 22.24 17.74 17.51
N TRP A 292 22.60 17.38 16.28
CA TRP A 292 21.60 17.20 15.22
C TRP A 292 20.96 15.80 15.12
N ASN A 293 21.18 14.93 16.11
CA ASN A 293 20.48 13.65 16.11
C ASN A 293 19.04 13.86 16.62
N LEU A 294 18.08 13.98 15.71
CA LEU A 294 16.63 14.01 15.96
C LEU A 294 16.12 12.85 16.85
N LYS A 295 16.94 11.80 17.08
CA LYS A 295 16.65 10.68 17.97
C LYS A 295 17.15 10.87 19.41
N ARG A 296 17.88 11.94 19.74
CA ARG A 296 18.39 12.19 21.10
C ARG A 296 17.62 13.29 21.83
N SER A 297 17.35 13.01 23.09
CA SER A 297 16.51 13.80 24.01
C SER A 297 17.25 15.00 24.59
N PHE A 298 16.73 16.21 24.39
CA PHE A 298 17.17 17.41 25.12
C PHE A 298 16.36 17.59 26.41
N ILE A 299 17.01 18.12 27.44
CA ILE A 299 16.40 18.39 28.74
C ILE A 299 16.38 19.90 28.94
N LEU A 300 15.19 20.46 29.08
CA LEU A 300 14.95 21.88 29.34
C LEU A 300 14.50 22.02 30.80
N VAL A 301 15.20 22.85 31.57
CA VAL A 301 14.88 23.09 32.99
C VAL A 301 13.89 24.24 33.04
N LEU A 302 12.65 23.95 33.45
CA LEU A 302 11.66 24.98 33.76
C LEU A 302 11.48 25.03 35.29
N PRO A 303 11.47 26.23 35.90
CA PRO A 303 11.14 26.36 37.31
C PRO A 303 9.70 25.91 37.50
N ILE A 304 9.52 24.74 38.13
CA ILE A 304 8.20 24.30 38.57
C ILE A 304 7.95 25.02 39.88
N ASN A 305 7.11 26.04 39.84
CA ASN A 305 6.52 26.62 41.04
C ASN A 305 5.76 25.53 41.82
N ASP A 306 5.54 25.75 43.12
CA ASP A 306 4.73 24.87 43.96
C ASP A 306 3.37 24.55 43.27
N VAL A 307 2.80 23.37 43.53
CA VAL A 307 1.53 22.93 42.93
C VAL A 307 0.44 23.98 43.12
N ASP A 308 0.43 24.65 44.28
CA ASP A 308 -0.50 25.72 44.59
C ASP A 308 -0.26 26.99 43.79
N GLN A 309 1.00 27.36 43.56
CA GLN A 309 1.33 28.49 42.69
C GLN A 309 0.95 28.20 41.23
N ASN A 310 1.16 26.98 40.73
CA ASN A 310 0.73 26.57 39.40
C ASN A 310 -0.80 26.61 39.27
N ASN A 311 -1.52 26.16 40.31
CA ASN A 311 -2.97 26.26 40.37
C ASN A 311 -3.44 27.71 40.31
N GLN A 312 -2.79 28.61 41.07
CA GLN A 312 -3.12 30.04 41.07
C GLN A 312 -2.88 30.70 39.71
N VAL A 313 -1.76 30.38 39.04
CA VAL A 313 -1.49 30.86 37.67
C VAL A 313 -2.57 30.38 36.71
N VAL A 314 -2.90 29.09 36.76
CA VAL A 314 -3.94 28.52 35.90
C VAL A 314 -5.31 29.16 36.17
N GLN A 315 -5.67 29.37 37.44
CA GLN A 315 -6.91 30.01 37.86
C GLN A 315 -7.00 31.46 37.37
N LYS A 316 -5.90 32.22 37.53
CA LYS A 316 -5.82 33.61 37.07
C LYS A 316 -6.00 33.69 35.57
N CYS A 317 -5.28 32.88 34.81
CA CYS A 317 -5.43 32.83 33.35
C CYS A 317 -6.82 32.37 32.92
N ALA A 318 -7.39 31.34 33.54
CA ALA A 318 -8.75 30.89 33.23
C ALA A 318 -9.79 32.00 33.50
N THR A 319 -9.67 32.70 34.63
CA THR A 319 -10.51 33.86 34.97
C THR A 319 -10.41 34.93 33.90
N GLN A 320 -9.18 35.31 33.51
CA GLN A 320 -8.94 36.32 32.47
C GLN A 320 -9.55 35.92 31.12
N ILE A 321 -9.41 34.65 30.72
CA ILE A 321 -10.01 34.14 29.48
C ILE A 321 -11.53 34.28 29.51
N ILE A 322 -12.16 33.87 30.61
CA ILE A 322 -13.63 33.89 30.73
C ILE A 322 -14.15 35.32 30.77
N THR A 323 -13.50 36.20 31.54
CA THR A 323 -13.79 37.63 31.55
C THR A 323 -13.71 38.23 30.15
N GLN A 324 -12.63 37.94 29.40
CA GLN A 324 -12.50 38.42 28.02
C GLN A 324 -13.62 37.86 27.12
N MET A 325 -13.98 36.59 27.26
CA MET A 325 -15.08 36.00 26.49
C MET A 325 -16.44 36.68 26.80
N ILE A 326 -16.67 37.06 28.06
CA ILE A 326 -17.85 37.85 28.46
C ILE A 326 -17.80 39.23 27.82
N ASP A 327 -16.66 39.92 27.87
CA ASP A 327 -16.50 41.26 27.31
C ASP A 327 -16.69 41.28 25.79
N ASP A 328 -16.20 40.24 25.11
CA ASP A 328 -16.29 40.07 23.65
C ASP A 328 -17.72 39.70 23.21
N GLN A 329 -18.43 38.86 23.96
CA GLN A 329 -19.74 38.31 23.56
C GLN A 329 -20.94 39.05 24.17
N LYS A 330 -20.78 39.69 25.34
CA LYS A 330 -21.80 40.41 26.09
C LYS A 330 -23.09 39.60 26.25
N GLU A 331 -24.22 40.11 25.77
CA GLU A 331 -25.54 39.44 25.80
C GLU A 331 -25.57 38.08 25.06
N ASN A 332 -24.62 37.83 24.15
CA ASN A 332 -24.51 36.55 23.45
C ASN A 332 -23.70 35.51 24.22
N PHE A 333 -23.10 35.88 25.35
CA PHE A 333 -22.36 34.95 26.20
C PHE A 333 -23.31 33.92 26.81
N LYS A 334 -22.96 32.64 26.66
CA LYS A 334 -23.82 31.52 27.11
C LYS A 334 -23.05 30.61 28.06
N LEU A 335 -23.72 30.23 29.15
CA LEU A 335 -23.31 29.11 29.99
C LEU A 335 -24.06 27.84 29.58
N PRO A 336 -23.43 26.66 29.73
CA PRO A 336 -22.07 26.45 30.26
C PRO A 336 -20.96 26.53 29.18
N ILE A 337 -19.74 26.93 29.56
CA ILE A 337 -18.58 27.08 28.65
C ILE A 337 -17.92 25.72 28.39
N GLN A 338 -17.42 25.48 27.17
CA GLN A 338 -16.66 24.26 26.89
C GLN A 338 -15.20 24.37 27.37
N VAL A 339 -14.72 23.38 28.13
CA VAL A 339 -13.32 23.33 28.61
C VAL A 339 -12.30 23.39 27.47
N THR A 340 -12.66 22.88 26.29
CA THR A 340 -11.81 22.91 25.09
C THR A 340 -11.57 24.32 24.56
N GLU A 341 -12.53 25.24 24.72
CA GLU A 341 -12.40 26.64 24.29
C GLU A 341 -11.39 27.37 25.19
N ILE A 342 -11.54 27.18 26.51
CA ILE A 342 -10.61 27.74 27.51
C ILE A 342 -9.21 27.18 27.31
N SER A 343 -9.07 25.87 27.11
CA SER A 343 -7.77 25.25 26.87
C SER A 343 -7.09 25.80 25.60
N LYS A 344 -7.84 25.98 24.50
CA LYS A 344 -7.32 26.57 23.26
C LYS A 344 -6.81 28.00 23.47
N ILE A 345 -7.57 28.84 24.18
CA ILE A 345 -7.18 30.22 24.44
C ILE A 345 -6.02 30.27 25.45
N TYR A 346 -6.05 29.44 26.49
CA TYR A 346 -4.99 29.30 27.48
C TYR A 346 -3.63 29.02 26.82
N HIS A 347 -3.60 28.06 25.89
CA HIS A 347 -2.37 27.74 25.16
C HIS A 347 -1.85 28.88 24.28
N LYS A 348 -2.69 29.86 23.91
CA LYS A 348 -2.27 31.04 23.16
C LYS A 348 -1.69 32.13 24.06
N ILE A 349 -2.15 32.24 25.31
CA ILE A 349 -1.81 33.37 26.19
C ILE A 349 -0.70 33.08 27.21
N ILE A 350 -0.41 31.81 27.51
CA ILE A 350 0.62 31.50 28.52
C ILE A 350 2.03 31.91 28.10
N ASN A 351 2.79 32.40 29.06
CA ASN A 351 4.23 32.63 28.90
C ASN A 351 4.98 31.31 29.03
N LEU A 352 6.24 31.28 28.54
CA LEU A 352 7.11 30.11 28.71
C LEU A 352 7.39 29.74 30.17
N ARG A 353 7.32 30.73 31.06
CA ARG A 353 7.52 30.55 32.51
C ARG A 353 6.29 29.99 33.20
N ASP A 354 5.12 30.05 32.56
CA ASP A 354 3.89 29.50 33.10
C ASP A 354 3.84 28.00 32.80
N PRO A 355 3.36 27.18 33.74
CA PRO A 355 3.29 25.75 33.53
C PRO A 355 2.23 25.44 32.45
N PRO A 356 2.56 24.62 31.44
CA PRO A 356 1.55 24.13 30.50
C PRO A 356 0.56 23.23 31.25
N LEU A 357 -0.70 23.29 30.84
CA LEU A 357 -1.78 22.61 31.56
C LEU A 357 -1.58 21.10 31.74
N PHE A 358 -0.98 20.43 30.74
CA PHE A 358 -0.73 18.99 30.83
C PHE A 358 0.32 18.64 31.91
N ILE A 359 1.24 19.56 32.24
CA ILE A 359 2.19 19.37 33.34
C ILE A 359 1.45 19.47 34.67
N VAL A 360 0.64 20.52 34.85
CA VAL A 360 -0.08 20.72 36.11
C VAL A 360 -1.10 19.61 36.36
N ALA A 361 -1.85 19.20 35.33
CA ALA A 361 -2.77 18.07 35.42
C ALA A 361 -2.04 16.76 35.79
N LYS A 362 -0.86 16.52 35.23
CA LYS A 362 -0.04 15.34 35.53
C LYS A 362 0.53 15.36 36.95
N GLN A 363 0.94 16.52 37.45
CA GLN A 363 1.40 16.68 38.84
C GLN A 363 0.31 16.29 39.85
N GLN A 364 -0.94 16.51 39.50
CA GLN A 364 -2.08 16.15 40.33
C GLN A 364 -2.65 14.75 40.04
N CYS A 365 -2.01 13.96 39.18
CA CYS A 365 -2.49 12.65 38.75
C CYS A 365 -3.92 12.68 38.16
N GLN A 366 -4.29 13.77 37.47
CA GLN A 366 -5.61 13.95 36.87
C GLN A 366 -5.52 14.05 35.34
N SER A 367 -6.61 13.70 34.65
CA SER A 367 -6.75 14.09 33.24
C SER A 367 -6.82 15.61 33.14
N LEU A 368 -6.44 16.18 31.99
CA LEU A 368 -6.53 17.63 31.76
C LEU A 368 -7.95 18.17 32.04
N GLU A 369 -8.96 17.40 31.62
CA GLU A 369 -10.37 17.71 31.84
C GLU A 369 -10.74 17.63 33.33
N GLY A 370 -10.31 16.57 34.03
CA GLY A 370 -10.56 16.41 35.47
C GLY A 370 -9.86 17.47 36.31
N TYR A 371 -8.68 17.92 35.87
CA TYR A 371 -7.94 19.00 36.49
C TYR A 371 -8.66 20.35 36.31
N PHE A 372 -9.10 20.69 35.09
CA PHE A 372 -9.90 21.90 34.87
C PHE A 372 -11.21 21.84 35.64
N TYR A 373 -11.91 20.71 35.61
CA TYR A 373 -13.14 20.53 36.36
C TYR A 373 -12.91 20.80 37.85
N ARG A 374 -11.87 20.19 38.44
CA ARG A 374 -11.49 20.44 39.83
C ARG A 374 -11.19 21.92 40.07
N ILE A 375 -10.26 22.53 39.33
CA ILE A 375 -9.87 23.93 39.56
C ILE A 375 -11.03 24.89 39.39
N LEU A 376 -11.86 24.67 38.39
CA LEU A 376 -12.92 25.59 38.01
C LEU A 376 -14.20 25.40 38.86
N GLU A 377 -14.44 24.21 39.39
CA GLU A 377 -15.65 23.89 40.16
C GLU A 377 -15.40 23.89 41.67
N THR A 378 -14.27 23.36 42.15
CA THR A 378 -13.95 23.34 43.60
C THR A 378 -13.32 24.63 44.12
N ASN A 379 -12.87 25.53 43.24
CA ASN A 379 -12.35 26.83 43.68
C ASN A 379 -13.37 27.94 43.41
N GLU A 380 -14.06 28.37 44.46
CA GLU A 380 -15.02 29.49 44.41
C GLU A 380 -14.39 30.79 43.91
N THR A 381 -13.05 30.93 43.93
CA THR A 381 -12.33 32.13 43.50
C THR A 381 -12.65 32.52 42.06
N ILE A 382 -12.78 31.55 41.13
CA ILE A 382 -13.07 31.88 39.72
C ILE A 382 -14.51 32.35 39.57
N LYS A 383 -15.46 31.65 40.19
CA LYS A 383 -16.88 32.07 40.24
C LYS A 383 -17.00 33.47 40.82
N TYR A 384 -16.38 33.69 41.97
CA TYR A 384 -16.34 34.97 42.65
C TYR A 384 -15.78 36.08 41.76
N ASN A 385 -14.62 35.87 41.13
CA ASN A 385 -14.01 36.87 40.26
C ASN A 385 -14.88 37.20 39.03
N ILE A 386 -15.53 36.19 38.42
CA ILE A 386 -16.46 36.42 37.30
C ILE A 386 -17.67 37.22 37.76
N VAL A 387 -18.25 36.87 38.91
CA VAL A 387 -19.39 37.61 39.49
C VAL A 387 -19.00 39.05 39.83
N GLN A 388 -17.82 39.27 40.42
CA GLN A 388 -17.33 40.62 40.69
C GLN A 388 -17.08 41.42 39.40
N HIS A 389 -16.57 40.78 38.35
CA HIS A 389 -16.38 41.40 37.04
C HIS A 389 -17.73 41.83 36.44
N LEU A 390 -18.73 40.95 36.47
CA LEU A 390 -20.08 41.25 36.01
C LEU A 390 -20.74 42.37 36.82
N LYS A 391 -20.62 42.35 38.16
CA LYS A 391 -21.16 43.40 39.04
C LYS A 391 -20.49 44.76 38.81
N SER A 392 -19.18 44.76 38.57
CA SER A 392 -18.41 46.02 38.45
C SER A 392 -18.56 46.68 37.09
N ASN A 393 -18.71 45.90 36.02
CA ASN A 393 -18.68 46.41 34.65
C ASN A 393 -20.03 46.34 33.92
N TYR A 394 -21.00 45.56 34.45
CA TYR A 394 -22.25 45.28 33.74
C TYR A 394 -23.47 45.21 34.68
N SER A 395 -23.42 45.78 35.89
CA SER A 395 -24.53 45.65 36.86
C SER A 395 -25.83 46.32 36.41
N GLU A 396 -25.75 47.27 35.49
CA GLU A 396 -26.87 47.97 34.89
C GLU A 396 -27.61 47.16 33.81
N PHE A 397 -27.07 46.02 33.38
CA PHE A 397 -27.67 45.21 32.30
C PHE A 397 -28.39 43.96 32.82
N ASP A 398 -29.62 43.74 32.36
CA ASP A 398 -30.46 42.60 32.76
C ASP A 398 -29.81 41.23 32.45
N TRP A 399 -29.12 41.11 31.31
CA TRP A 399 -28.45 39.85 30.93
C TRP A 399 -27.34 39.48 31.91
N ALA A 400 -26.63 40.47 32.45
CA ALA A 400 -25.54 40.26 33.40
C ALA A 400 -26.09 39.90 34.78
N GLN A 401 -27.18 40.53 35.22
CA GLN A 401 -27.89 40.16 36.45
C GLN A 401 -28.44 38.73 36.38
N ASN A 402 -29.04 38.36 35.24
CA ASN A 402 -29.50 36.99 35.00
C ASN A 402 -28.34 35.97 35.03
N LEU A 403 -27.20 36.35 34.48
CA LEU A 403 -26.00 35.51 34.48
C LEU A 403 -25.41 35.35 35.89
N ILE A 404 -25.34 36.44 36.66
CA ILE A 404 -24.93 36.41 38.08
C ILE A 404 -25.85 35.50 38.88
N GLU A 405 -27.17 35.67 38.75
CA GLU A 405 -28.16 34.83 39.42
C GLU A 405 -27.99 33.35 39.06
N LYS A 406 -27.76 33.04 37.77
CA LYS A 406 -27.46 31.67 37.32
C LYS A 406 -26.19 31.08 37.92
N ILE A 407 -25.15 31.90 38.11
CA ILE A 407 -23.88 31.47 38.74
C ILE A 407 -24.07 31.26 40.25
N ASP A 408 -24.80 32.15 40.92
CA ASP A 408 -25.01 32.15 42.38
C ASP A 408 -25.96 31.02 42.84
N ILE A 409 -26.98 30.66 42.05
CA ILE A 409 -27.98 29.62 42.42
C ILE A 409 -27.41 28.18 42.47
N GLN A 410 -26.11 27.97 42.24
CA GLN A 410 -25.43 26.65 42.22
C GLN A 410 -26.00 25.60 41.24
N GLN A 411 -27.10 25.88 40.52
CA GLN A 411 -27.73 24.96 39.57
C GLN A 411 -26.98 24.83 38.24
N TYR A 412 -26.09 25.78 37.90
CA TYR A 412 -25.30 25.73 36.68
C TYR A 412 -23.81 25.59 37.02
N THR A 413 -23.20 24.50 36.58
CA THR A 413 -21.75 24.44 36.45
C THR A 413 -21.34 25.47 35.40
N LEU A 414 -20.39 26.36 35.70
CA LEU A 414 -19.85 27.33 34.73
C LEU A 414 -19.36 26.64 33.43
N PHE A 415 -19.06 25.35 33.51
CA PHE A 415 -18.52 24.55 32.43
C PHE A 415 -19.35 23.30 32.19
N LEU A 416 -19.48 22.94 30.93
CA LEU A 416 -19.95 21.62 30.56
C LEU A 416 -18.68 20.77 30.62
N PRO A 417 -18.56 19.78 31.52
CA PRO A 417 -17.55 18.77 31.28
C PRO A 417 -17.78 18.30 29.85
N THR A 418 -16.70 18.10 29.08
CA THR A 418 -16.76 17.08 28.05
C THR A 418 -17.06 15.80 28.81
N GLN A 419 -18.34 15.56 29.12
CA GLN A 419 -18.89 14.25 28.90
C GLN A 419 -18.53 14.01 27.45
N SER A 420 -17.34 13.45 27.25
CA SER A 420 -17.18 12.46 26.23
C SER A 420 -18.49 11.69 26.33
N LYS A 421 -19.34 11.85 25.32
CA LYS A 421 -20.18 10.76 24.89
C LYS A 421 -19.17 9.64 24.59
N ARG A 422 -18.61 9.04 25.65
CA ARG A 422 -17.81 7.83 25.61
C ARG A 422 -18.87 6.87 25.17
N PHE A 423 -18.89 6.68 23.85
CA PHE A 423 -19.88 5.97 23.09
C PHE A 423 -20.57 4.94 23.99
N PRO A 424 -21.80 5.19 24.47
CA PRO A 424 -22.57 4.16 25.17
C PRO A 424 -22.53 2.86 24.34
N LEU A 425 -22.53 3.01 23.01
CA LEU A 425 -22.30 1.94 22.04
C LEU A 425 -20.98 1.20 22.17
N SER A 426 -19.85 1.82 22.54
CA SER A 426 -18.59 1.07 22.72
C SER A 426 -18.69 0.12 23.90
N LYS A 427 -19.33 0.54 25.00
CA LYS A 427 -19.56 -0.34 26.16
C LYS A 427 -20.57 -1.43 25.81
N ILE A 428 -21.68 -1.07 25.15
CA ILE A 428 -22.70 -2.02 24.68
C ILE A 428 -22.11 -3.04 23.70
N PHE A 429 -21.33 -2.60 22.71
CA PHE A 429 -20.68 -3.50 21.75
C PHE A 429 -19.65 -4.39 22.42
N HIS A 430 -18.88 -3.84 23.37
CA HIS A 430 -17.92 -4.65 24.12
C HIS A 430 -18.63 -5.74 24.92
N GLU A 431 -19.68 -5.40 25.68
CA GLU A 431 -20.48 -6.38 26.43
C GLU A 431 -21.17 -7.40 25.52
N GLU A 432 -21.69 -6.96 24.37
CA GLU A 432 -22.32 -7.84 23.38
C GLU A 432 -21.31 -8.83 22.77
N LEU A 433 -20.13 -8.35 22.38
CA LEU A 433 -19.04 -9.17 21.84
C LEU A 433 -18.37 -10.06 22.89
N GLU A 434 -18.43 -9.68 24.16
CA GLU A 434 -17.85 -10.44 25.28
C GLU A 434 -18.79 -11.54 25.78
N LYS A 435 -20.11 -11.30 25.78
CA LYS A 435 -21.09 -12.15 26.47
C LYS A 435 -22.07 -12.87 25.54
N ARG A 436 -22.30 -12.37 24.33
CA ARG A 436 -23.43 -12.82 23.50
C ARG A 436 -23.03 -13.27 22.09
N VAL A 437 -21.95 -12.72 21.56
CA VAL A 437 -21.43 -13.05 20.23
C VAL A 437 -20.15 -13.86 20.35
N PHE A 438 -20.18 -15.10 19.87
CA PHE A 438 -19.02 -15.96 19.78
C PHE A 438 -18.55 -16.08 18.33
N VAL A 439 -17.30 -15.66 18.05
CA VAL A 439 -16.67 -15.89 16.75
C VAL A 439 -16.04 -17.28 16.73
N ASN A 440 -16.64 -18.21 15.98
CA ASN A 440 -16.20 -19.60 15.92
C ASN A 440 -15.04 -19.79 14.92
N GLY A 441 -13.83 -19.47 15.37
CA GLY A 441 -12.61 -19.49 14.57
C GLY A 441 -12.37 -18.17 13.87
N ILE A 442 -13.01 -18.02 12.71
CA ILE A 442 -12.89 -16.83 11.88
C ILE A 442 -14.23 -16.28 11.41
N THR A 443 -14.29 -14.97 11.14
CA THR A 443 -15.41 -14.30 10.47
C THR A 443 -14.92 -13.14 9.59
N GLN A 444 -15.68 -12.80 8.56
CA GLN A 444 -15.40 -11.63 7.72
C GLN A 444 -15.76 -10.36 8.48
N VAL A 445 -14.97 -9.30 8.30
CA VAL A 445 -15.23 -8.00 8.95
C VAL A 445 -16.65 -7.50 8.64
N GLU A 446 -17.08 -7.65 7.40
CA GLU A 446 -18.37 -7.18 6.92
C GLU A 446 -19.55 -7.93 7.55
N THR A 447 -19.44 -9.25 7.74
CA THR A 447 -20.47 -10.06 8.43
C THR A 447 -20.68 -9.58 9.87
N LEU A 448 -19.58 -9.36 10.58
CA LEU A 448 -19.63 -8.86 11.96
C LEU A 448 -20.15 -7.41 12.02
N TYR A 449 -19.71 -6.57 11.10
CA TYR A 449 -20.19 -5.19 10.98
C TYR A 449 -21.69 -5.15 10.70
N ASN A 450 -22.19 -5.96 9.77
CA ASN A 450 -23.60 -6.06 9.44
C ASN A 450 -24.43 -6.61 10.60
N HIS A 451 -23.90 -7.57 11.37
CA HIS A 451 -24.54 -8.05 12.58
C HIS A 451 -24.73 -6.92 13.62
N LEU A 452 -23.65 -6.20 13.96
CA LEU A 452 -23.71 -5.09 14.91
C LEU A 452 -24.61 -3.96 14.41
N ARG A 453 -24.52 -3.62 13.12
CA ARG A 453 -25.34 -2.59 12.49
C ARG A 453 -26.82 -2.95 12.52
N THR A 454 -27.19 -4.19 12.21
CA THR A 454 -28.58 -4.63 12.20
C THR A 454 -29.16 -4.61 13.61
N LYS A 455 -28.42 -5.19 14.58
CA LYS A 455 -28.85 -5.34 15.96
C LYS A 455 -29.00 -4.01 16.70
N PHE A 456 -28.12 -3.05 16.42
CA PHE A 456 -28.10 -1.75 17.10
C PHE A 456 -28.53 -0.60 16.19
N SER A 457 -29.21 -0.89 15.08
CA SER A 457 -29.60 0.11 14.07
C SER A 457 -30.34 1.30 14.68
N ASP A 458 -31.23 1.06 15.64
CA ASP A 458 -32.00 2.09 16.35
C ASP A 458 -31.15 2.91 17.33
N SER A 459 -30.05 2.36 17.82
CA SER A 459 -29.16 2.97 18.82
C SER A 459 -27.98 3.71 18.19
N ILE A 460 -27.63 3.40 16.94
CA ILE A 460 -26.54 4.05 16.21
C ILE A 460 -27.03 5.42 15.73
N THR A 461 -26.58 6.50 16.37
CA THR A 461 -26.87 7.86 15.87
C THR A 461 -26.00 8.17 14.64
N LYS A 462 -26.41 9.16 13.82
CA LYS A 462 -25.62 9.58 12.63
C LYS A 462 -24.18 10.00 12.95
N ASP A 463 -23.91 10.38 14.20
CA ASP A 463 -22.58 10.81 14.68
C ASP A 463 -21.74 9.64 15.24
N ASP A 464 -22.33 8.47 15.45
CA ASP A 464 -21.62 7.28 15.93
C ASP A 464 -20.90 6.60 14.78
N HIS A 465 -19.63 6.96 14.59
CA HIS A 465 -18.77 6.28 13.62
C HIS A 465 -18.47 4.84 14.09
N LEU A 466 -19.32 3.87 13.73
CA LEU A 466 -19.09 2.43 13.96
C LEU A 466 -17.67 2.01 13.57
N GLU A 467 -17.17 2.52 12.44
CA GLU A 467 -15.81 2.27 11.94
C GLU A 467 -14.71 2.57 12.96
N LYS A 468 -14.95 3.49 13.92
CA LYS A 468 -14.02 3.82 15.01
C LYS A 468 -14.27 2.96 16.26
N ILE A 469 -15.53 2.69 16.58
CA ILE A 469 -15.93 1.98 17.80
C ILE A 469 -15.53 0.50 17.72
N VAL A 470 -15.80 -0.11 16.56
CA VAL A 470 -15.64 -1.54 16.31
C VAL A 470 -14.17 -1.99 16.49
N PRO A 471 -13.15 -1.35 15.88
CA PRO A 471 -11.75 -1.67 16.14
C PRO A 471 -11.32 -1.50 17.60
N ILE A 472 -11.84 -0.49 18.31
CA ILE A 472 -11.52 -0.25 19.73
C ILE A 472 -12.07 -1.38 20.60
N SER A 473 -13.30 -1.82 20.34
CA SER A 473 -13.91 -2.95 21.06
C SER A 473 -13.13 -4.25 20.81
N PHE A 474 -12.60 -4.46 19.61
CA PHE A 474 -11.76 -5.62 19.28
C PHE A 474 -10.40 -5.61 19.95
N LEU A 475 -9.73 -4.46 19.98
CA LEU A 475 -8.50 -4.26 20.75
C LEU A 475 -8.68 -4.66 22.22
N LYS A 476 -9.80 -4.26 22.83
CA LYS A 476 -10.10 -4.60 24.23
C LYS A 476 -10.34 -6.10 24.44
N LEU A 477 -10.97 -6.76 23.47
CA LEU A 477 -11.27 -8.20 23.52
C LEU A 477 -10.16 -9.08 22.94
N GLN A 478 -9.01 -8.49 22.60
CA GLN A 478 -7.83 -9.17 22.04
C GLN A 478 -8.09 -9.92 20.72
N TYR A 479 -9.14 -9.54 19.97
CA TYR A 479 -9.31 -10.04 18.61
C TYR A 479 -8.17 -9.52 17.72
N ARG A 480 -7.76 -10.35 16.77
CA ARG A 480 -6.73 -10.01 15.78
C ARG A 480 -7.36 -9.93 14.39
N ILE A 481 -6.95 -8.93 13.61
CA ILE A 481 -7.28 -8.82 12.20
C ILE A 481 -6.13 -9.38 11.38
N ILE A 482 -6.46 -10.37 10.55
CA ILE A 482 -5.57 -10.96 9.57
C ILE A 482 -6.06 -10.56 8.18
N LYS A 483 -5.15 -10.08 7.35
CA LYS A 483 -5.41 -9.69 5.95
C LYS A 483 -5.00 -10.84 5.03
N LEU A 484 -5.91 -11.31 4.20
CA LEU A 484 -5.69 -12.40 3.24
C LEU A 484 -6.16 -11.94 1.87
N GLY A 485 -5.21 -11.53 1.01
CA GLY A 485 -5.54 -10.80 -0.21
C GLY A 485 -6.36 -9.54 0.09
N SER A 486 -7.56 -9.46 -0.47
CA SER A 486 -8.52 -8.37 -0.20
C SER A 486 -9.43 -8.60 1.01
N ALA A 487 -9.42 -9.80 1.59
CA ALA A 487 -10.29 -10.14 2.71
C ALA A 487 -9.64 -9.75 4.04
N ASN A 488 -10.44 -9.14 4.92
CA ASN A 488 -10.09 -8.95 6.32
C ASN A 488 -10.83 -9.98 7.17
N ILE A 489 -10.08 -10.74 7.96
CA ILE A 489 -10.60 -11.83 8.78
C ILE A 489 -10.30 -11.54 10.25
N PHE A 490 -11.32 -11.69 11.10
CA PHE A 490 -11.13 -11.68 12.55
C PHE A 490 -10.75 -13.06 13.06
N LEU A 491 -9.73 -13.11 13.92
CA LEU A 491 -9.29 -14.30 14.62
C LEU A 491 -9.48 -14.12 16.13
N ASN A 492 -10.10 -15.11 16.79
CA ASN A 492 -10.31 -15.12 18.23
C ASN A 492 -9.56 -16.28 18.90
N GLU A 493 -8.40 -16.00 19.52
CA GLU A 493 -7.64 -17.02 20.25
C GLU A 493 -8.24 -17.38 21.63
N PHE A 494 -9.37 -16.78 22.05
CA PHE A 494 -9.92 -16.97 23.39
C PHE A 494 -10.96 -18.10 23.45
N HIS A 495 -10.67 -19.14 24.24
CA HIS A 495 -11.57 -20.24 24.52
C HIS A 495 -11.79 -20.40 26.03
N GLN A 496 -12.88 -19.85 26.52
CA GLN A 496 -13.59 -20.43 27.66
C GLN A 496 -15.01 -20.75 27.23
N GLN A 497 -15.50 -21.93 27.62
CA GLN A 497 -16.88 -22.32 27.44
C GLN A 497 -17.76 -21.37 28.25
N GLN A 498 -18.26 -20.31 27.63
CA GLN A 498 -19.35 -19.54 28.21
C GLN A 498 -20.65 -20.31 27.96
N GLN A 499 -21.36 -20.65 29.04
CA GLN A 499 -22.61 -21.43 28.98
C GLN A 499 -23.80 -20.63 28.39
N ASP A 500 -23.63 -19.33 28.15
CA ASP A 500 -24.71 -18.41 27.74
C ASP A 500 -24.48 -17.72 26.37
N ILE A 501 -23.89 -18.44 25.40
CA ILE A 501 -23.67 -17.90 24.05
C ILE A 501 -24.97 -17.93 23.24
N HIS A 502 -25.50 -16.75 22.88
CA HIS A 502 -26.75 -16.62 22.10
C HIS A 502 -26.54 -16.50 20.59
N THR A 503 -25.37 -16.08 20.11
CA THR A 503 -25.11 -15.90 18.68
C THR A 503 -23.71 -16.39 18.33
N ILE A 504 -23.65 -17.37 17.43
CA ILE A 504 -22.40 -17.87 16.87
C ILE A 504 -22.21 -17.23 15.50
N LEU A 505 -21.19 -16.37 15.37
CA LEU A 505 -20.78 -15.86 14.07
C LEU A 505 -19.73 -16.81 13.49
N GLU A 506 -20.14 -17.49 12.44
CA GLU A 506 -19.31 -18.43 11.72
C GLU A 506 -19.10 -17.94 10.29
N TYR A 507 -17.85 -17.97 9.83
CA TYR A 507 -17.55 -17.85 8.41
C TYR A 507 -18.27 -18.95 7.62
N SER A 508 -19.32 -18.56 6.90
CA SER A 508 -20.06 -19.43 6.00
C SER A 508 -19.29 -19.59 4.69
N VAL A 509 -18.87 -20.81 4.38
CA VAL A 509 -18.26 -21.13 3.08
C VAL A 509 -19.39 -21.26 2.06
N VAL A 510 -19.38 -20.42 1.03
CA VAL A 510 -20.31 -20.55 -0.10
C VAL A 510 -19.72 -21.59 -1.04
N GLN A 511 -20.45 -22.69 -1.24
CA GLN A 511 -20.13 -23.72 -2.23
C GLN A 511 -21.07 -23.58 -3.43
N CYS A 512 -20.52 -23.68 -4.65
CA CYS A 512 -21.34 -23.72 -5.87
C CYS A 512 -21.92 -25.12 -6.09
N SER A 513 -22.82 -25.24 -7.07
CA SER A 513 -23.42 -26.54 -7.44
C SER A 513 -22.38 -27.60 -7.79
N LEU A 514 -21.28 -27.25 -8.46
CA LEU A 514 -20.19 -28.17 -8.79
C LEU A 514 -19.54 -28.75 -7.53
N CYS A 515 -19.16 -27.89 -6.58
CA CYS A 515 -18.56 -28.32 -5.32
C CYS A 515 -19.52 -29.12 -4.43
N LEU A 516 -20.83 -29.03 -4.64
CA LEU A 516 -21.85 -29.78 -3.91
C LEU A 516 -22.19 -31.15 -4.53
N GLN A 517 -21.79 -31.41 -5.78
CA GLN A 517 -22.04 -32.70 -6.43
C GLN A 517 -21.33 -33.84 -5.69
N ASN A 518 -21.96 -35.01 -5.66
CA ASN A 518 -21.28 -36.21 -5.17
C ASN A 518 -20.10 -36.55 -6.08
N PRO A 519 -18.95 -36.98 -5.54
CA PRO A 519 -17.85 -37.44 -6.35
C PRO A 519 -18.33 -38.53 -7.30
N GLN A 520 -18.01 -38.41 -8.59
CA GLN A 520 -18.32 -39.46 -9.54
C GLN A 520 -17.51 -40.71 -9.20
N THR A 521 -18.16 -41.86 -9.07
CA THR A 521 -17.46 -43.15 -8.97
C THR A 521 -16.78 -43.45 -10.31
N ILE A 522 -15.45 -43.59 -10.31
CA ILE A 522 -14.73 -44.09 -11.49
C ILE A 522 -14.96 -45.60 -11.61
N SER A 523 -16.09 -46.00 -12.18
CA SER A 523 -16.42 -47.42 -12.40
C SER A 523 -15.88 -47.97 -13.72
N SER A 524 -15.30 -47.14 -14.60
CA SER A 524 -15.06 -47.49 -16.01
C SER A 524 -13.59 -47.64 -16.42
N ILE A 525 -12.62 -47.19 -15.63
CA ILE A 525 -11.20 -47.33 -16.00
C ILE A 525 -10.71 -48.67 -15.46
N SER A 526 -10.66 -49.68 -16.35
CA SER A 526 -10.12 -51.00 -16.03
C SER A 526 -8.67 -50.87 -15.56
N THR A 527 -8.43 -51.27 -14.31
CA THR A 527 -7.09 -51.36 -13.71
C THR A 527 -6.39 -52.67 -14.04
N ASP A 528 -7.03 -53.57 -14.79
CA ASP A 528 -6.57 -54.95 -14.94
C ASP A 528 -5.30 -55.05 -15.82
N ASN A 529 -4.96 -54.01 -16.58
CA ASN A 529 -3.76 -53.96 -17.42
C ASN A 529 -2.55 -53.26 -16.77
N ILE A 530 -2.55 -53.01 -15.46
CA ILE A 530 -1.47 -52.23 -14.81
C ILE A 530 -0.08 -52.88 -14.97
N GLN A 531 0.00 -54.21 -15.08
CA GLN A 531 1.27 -54.92 -15.24
C GLN A 531 2.00 -54.65 -16.57
N GLN A 532 1.32 -54.13 -17.59
CA GLN A 532 1.96 -53.78 -18.87
C GLN A 532 2.59 -52.38 -18.89
N PHE A 533 2.42 -51.58 -17.82
CA PHE A 533 2.92 -50.20 -17.79
C PHE A 533 4.39 -50.05 -17.38
N GLU A 534 5.13 -51.15 -17.17
CA GLU A 534 6.58 -51.08 -16.86
C GLU A 534 7.40 -50.40 -17.97
N GLU A 535 6.88 -50.32 -19.20
CA GLU A 535 7.54 -49.66 -20.33
C GLU A 535 7.19 -48.16 -20.49
N ILE A 536 6.24 -47.59 -19.71
CA ILE A 536 5.91 -46.17 -19.85
C ILE A 536 7.10 -45.32 -19.37
N GLN A 537 7.67 -44.56 -20.32
CA GLN A 537 8.83 -43.70 -20.06
C GLN A 537 8.41 -42.41 -19.35
N TYR A 538 8.75 -42.31 -18.08
CA TYR A 538 8.78 -41.03 -17.38
C TYR A 538 9.89 -40.14 -17.95
N ILE A 539 9.62 -38.86 -18.10
CA ILE A 539 10.67 -37.87 -18.33
C ILE A 539 11.39 -37.66 -17.00
N LYS A 540 12.69 -37.96 -16.98
CA LYS A 540 13.53 -37.71 -15.79
C LYS A 540 14.02 -36.27 -15.83
N ASP A 541 13.62 -35.46 -14.86
CA ASP A 541 14.14 -34.11 -14.65
C ASP A 541 14.72 -33.99 -13.24
N LYS A 542 16.05 -33.92 -13.15
CA LYS A 542 16.80 -33.97 -11.89
C LYS A 542 16.39 -35.18 -11.04
N ASN A 543 15.56 -34.96 -10.04
CA ASN A 543 15.06 -35.96 -9.10
C ASN A 543 13.61 -36.40 -9.38
N ASN A 544 12.91 -35.73 -10.28
CA ASN A 544 11.50 -35.98 -10.55
C ASN A 544 11.29 -37.01 -11.66
N LYS A 545 10.20 -37.76 -11.50
CA LYS A 545 9.60 -38.57 -12.56
C LYS A 545 8.38 -37.81 -13.09
N ILE A 546 8.48 -37.29 -14.30
CA ILE A 546 7.39 -36.53 -14.91
C ILE A 546 6.60 -37.43 -15.87
N LEU A 547 5.30 -37.58 -15.61
CA LEU A 547 4.35 -38.28 -16.47
C LEU A 547 3.51 -37.26 -17.23
N ILE A 548 3.62 -37.22 -18.56
CA ILE A 548 2.74 -36.41 -19.40
C ILE A 548 1.51 -37.24 -19.76
N VAL A 549 0.32 -36.70 -19.49
CA VAL A 549 -0.96 -37.33 -19.81
C VAL A 549 -1.51 -36.69 -21.08
N ASN A 550 -1.40 -37.40 -22.19
CA ASN A 550 -1.88 -36.99 -23.51
C ASN A 550 -2.52 -38.14 -24.31
N ASP A 551 -2.61 -39.34 -23.73
CA ASP A 551 -3.23 -40.53 -24.32
C ASP A 551 -3.93 -41.40 -23.25
N GLU A 552 -4.64 -42.44 -23.67
CA GLU A 552 -5.38 -43.35 -22.79
C GLU A 552 -4.48 -44.12 -21.81
N ASN A 553 -3.27 -44.51 -22.24
CA ASN A 553 -2.35 -45.33 -21.44
C ASN A 553 -1.76 -44.51 -20.30
N THR A 554 -1.27 -43.30 -20.61
CA THR A 554 -0.76 -42.34 -19.63
C THR A 554 -1.85 -41.85 -18.69
N LEU A 555 -3.10 -41.68 -19.17
CA LEU A 555 -4.24 -41.36 -18.33
C LEU A 555 -4.58 -42.49 -17.35
N SER A 556 -4.57 -43.73 -17.81
CA SER A 556 -4.82 -44.91 -16.97
C SER A 556 -3.76 -45.05 -15.86
N LEU A 557 -2.49 -44.86 -16.22
CA LEU A 557 -1.39 -44.83 -15.27
C LEU A 557 -1.55 -43.67 -14.27
N ALA A 558 -1.84 -42.46 -14.73
CA ALA A 558 -2.06 -41.30 -13.87
C ALA A 558 -3.22 -41.53 -12.88
N SER A 559 -4.34 -42.10 -13.34
CA SER A 559 -5.48 -42.48 -12.48
C SER A 559 -5.05 -43.44 -11.37
N SER A 560 -4.21 -44.43 -11.68
CA SER A 560 -3.72 -45.39 -10.69
C SER A 560 -2.84 -44.75 -9.61
N ILE A 561 -1.96 -43.82 -10.00
CA ILE A 561 -1.07 -43.08 -9.11
C ILE A 561 -1.89 -42.13 -8.23
N LEU A 562 -2.80 -41.36 -8.84
CA LEU A 562 -3.59 -40.32 -8.17
C LEU A 562 -4.53 -40.88 -7.09
N ARG A 563 -5.06 -42.10 -7.27
CA ARG A 563 -5.90 -42.77 -6.27
C ARG A 563 -5.19 -43.11 -4.97
N GLN A 564 -3.87 -43.20 -4.99
CA GLN A 564 -3.05 -43.54 -3.83
C GLN A 564 -2.58 -42.29 -3.07
N GLN A 565 -2.88 -41.09 -3.57
CA GLN A 565 -2.41 -39.84 -2.99
C GLN A 565 -3.33 -39.37 -1.87
N GLU A 566 -2.75 -38.95 -0.75
CA GLU A 566 -3.47 -38.23 0.32
C GLU A 566 -3.45 -36.72 0.10
N SER A 567 -2.48 -36.22 -0.67
CA SER A 567 -2.27 -34.80 -0.94
C SER A 567 -1.62 -34.61 -2.30
N VAL A 568 -2.10 -33.65 -3.09
CA VAL A 568 -1.52 -33.29 -4.39
C VAL A 568 -1.28 -31.79 -4.48
N GLY A 569 -0.09 -31.39 -4.92
CA GLY A 569 0.20 -30.01 -5.32
C GLY A 569 -0.44 -29.71 -6.66
N VAL A 570 -1.03 -28.53 -6.85
CA VAL A 570 -1.79 -28.18 -8.06
C VAL A 570 -1.39 -26.80 -8.56
N ASP A 571 -1.16 -26.73 -9.87
CA ASP A 571 -0.99 -25.50 -10.62
C ASP A 571 -1.62 -25.66 -12.02
N LEU A 572 -1.89 -24.55 -12.70
CA LEU A 572 -2.41 -24.54 -14.06
C LEU A 572 -1.68 -23.49 -14.91
N GLU A 573 -1.52 -23.79 -16.19
CA GLU A 573 -0.96 -22.84 -17.16
C GLU A 573 -1.96 -22.53 -18.27
N GLY A 574 -2.08 -21.27 -18.64
CA GLY A 574 -2.98 -20.82 -19.70
C GLY A 574 -3.64 -19.48 -19.43
N ARG A 575 -4.80 -19.26 -20.05
CA ARG A 575 -5.59 -18.05 -19.86
C ARG A 575 -6.67 -18.31 -18.80
N LEU A 576 -6.28 -18.37 -17.54
CA LEU A 576 -7.10 -18.83 -16.41
C LEU A 576 -8.21 -17.85 -15.97
N LYS A 577 -9.17 -17.61 -16.86
CA LYS A 577 -10.36 -16.78 -16.60
C LYS A 577 -11.57 -17.35 -17.32
N ARG A 578 -12.75 -16.84 -16.99
CA ARG A 578 -13.99 -17.13 -17.73
C ARG A 578 -13.79 -16.94 -19.25
N ASN A 579 -14.20 -17.93 -20.03
CA ASN A 579 -14.01 -18.00 -21.49
C ASN A 579 -12.54 -18.00 -21.94
N GLY A 580 -11.63 -18.39 -21.04
CA GLY A 580 -10.24 -18.66 -21.37
C GLY A 580 -10.03 -20.13 -21.74
N TYR A 581 -8.80 -20.60 -21.57
CA TYR A 581 -8.40 -21.97 -21.83
C TYR A 581 -7.32 -22.39 -20.85
N ILE A 582 -7.20 -23.69 -20.62
CA ILE A 582 -6.12 -24.31 -19.86
C ILE A 582 -5.25 -25.06 -20.86
N VAL A 583 -3.94 -24.83 -20.79
CA VAL A 583 -2.96 -25.50 -21.65
C VAL A 583 -2.43 -26.72 -20.93
N LEU A 584 -1.98 -26.53 -19.68
CA LEU A 584 -1.47 -27.58 -18.81
C LEU A 584 -2.15 -27.52 -17.46
N LEU A 585 -2.34 -28.68 -16.85
CA LEU A 585 -2.70 -28.84 -15.45
C LEU A 585 -1.65 -29.76 -14.81
N GLN A 586 -0.97 -29.27 -13.77
CA GLN A 586 0.11 -30.00 -13.10
C GLN A 586 -0.33 -30.51 -11.74
N LEU A 587 0.04 -31.76 -11.43
CA LEU A 587 -0.21 -32.41 -10.15
C LEU A 587 1.10 -32.95 -9.56
N GLY A 588 1.59 -32.31 -8.49
CA GLY A 588 2.71 -32.81 -7.69
C GLY A 588 2.25 -33.89 -6.72
N CYS A 589 2.71 -35.12 -6.89
CA CYS A 589 2.35 -36.28 -6.08
C CYS A 589 3.47 -36.63 -5.07
N ALA A 590 3.23 -37.64 -4.24
CA ALA A 590 4.29 -38.27 -3.45
C ALA A 590 5.36 -38.93 -4.36
N ASP A 591 6.46 -39.35 -3.74
CA ASP A 591 7.55 -40.10 -4.40
C ASP A 591 8.22 -39.39 -5.59
N GLU A 592 8.23 -38.05 -5.58
CA GLU A 592 8.79 -37.20 -6.65
C GLU A 592 8.15 -37.43 -8.02
N VAL A 593 6.88 -37.86 -8.05
CA VAL A 593 6.12 -37.98 -9.29
C VAL A 593 5.37 -36.69 -9.55
N VAL A 594 5.55 -36.13 -10.75
CA VAL A 594 4.73 -35.02 -11.23
C VAL A 594 3.93 -35.48 -12.45
N ILE A 595 2.62 -35.26 -12.42
CA ILE A 595 1.73 -35.59 -13.52
C ILE A 595 1.32 -34.28 -14.20
N ILE A 596 1.56 -34.18 -15.50
CA ILE A 596 1.18 -33.02 -16.31
C ILE A 596 0.12 -33.46 -17.32
N PHE A 597 -1.11 -32.99 -17.13
CA PHE A 597 -2.17 -33.15 -18.12
C PHE A 597 -1.98 -32.11 -19.22
N ASP A 598 -1.72 -32.58 -20.45
CA ASP A 598 -1.64 -31.75 -21.64
C ASP A 598 -3.05 -31.47 -22.15
N ILE A 599 -3.77 -30.59 -21.46
CA ILE A 599 -5.19 -30.28 -21.73
C ILE A 599 -5.39 -29.89 -23.19
N TYR A 600 -4.46 -29.15 -23.79
CA TYR A 600 -4.54 -28.79 -25.20
C TYR A 600 -4.56 -29.99 -26.15
N MET A 601 -3.76 -31.03 -25.88
CA MET A 601 -3.76 -32.27 -26.66
C MET A 601 -5.00 -33.11 -26.37
N LEU A 602 -5.41 -33.20 -25.10
CA LEU A 602 -6.60 -33.94 -24.69
C LEU A 602 -7.87 -33.36 -25.34
N GLU A 603 -7.99 -32.04 -25.45
CA GLU A 603 -9.12 -31.36 -26.11
C GLU A 603 -9.27 -31.72 -27.60
N GLN A 604 -8.23 -32.25 -28.25
CA GLN A 604 -8.32 -32.73 -29.64
C GLN A 604 -9.07 -34.06 -29.77
N ASP A 605 -9.19 -34.82 -28.67
CA ASP A 605 -9.97 -36.06 -28.58
C ASP A 605 -11.02 -35.93 -27.48
N LEU A 606 -12.25 -35.62 -27.88
CA LEU A 606 -13.36 -35.39 -26.96
C LEU A 606 -13.63 -36.59 -26.02
N VAL A 607 -13.42 -37.82 -26.49
CA VAL A 607 -13.65 -39.03 -25.69
C VAL A 607 -12.57 -39.16 -24.62
N LEU A 608 -11.31 -38.94 -25.00
CA LEU A 608 -10.21 -38.96 -24.05
C LEU A 608 -10.31 -37.79 -23.05
N MET A 609 -10.71 -36.61 -23.51
CA MET A 609 -10.93 -35.44 -22.64
C MET A 609 -12.03 -35.70 -21.61
N GLU A 610 -13.15 -36.32 -21.99
CA GLU A 610 -14.21 -36.71 -21.06
C GLU A 610 -13.69 -37.68 -19.99
N LYS A 611 -12.90 -38.68 -20.39
CA LYS A 611 -12.26 -39.60 -19.43
C LYS A 611 -11.30 -38.87 -18.49
N ALA A 612 -10.50 -37.94 -19.02
CA ALA A 612 -9.59 -37.13 -18.22
C ALA A 612 -10.36 -36.25 -17.22
N GLN A 613 -11.45 -35.62 -17.65
CA GLN A 613 -12.35 -34.86 -16.77
C GLN A 613 -12.95 -35.73 -15.67
N ASN A 614 -13.34 -36.97 -15.95
CA ASN A 614 -13.86 -37.90 -14.95
C ASN A 614 -12.78 -38.26 -13.90
N VAL A 615 -11.55 -38.53 -14.33
CA VAL A 615 -10.40 -38.77 -13.41
C VAL A 615 -10.14 -37.53 -12.56
N LEU A 616 -10.02 -36.36 -13.18
CA LEU A 616 -9.75 -35.11 -12.47
C LEU A 616 -10.90 -34.77 -11.50
N SER A 617 -12.16 -34.89 -11.92
CA SER A 617 -13.35 -34.69 -11.10
C SER A 617 -13.31 -35.56 -9.85
N PHE A 618 -13.02 -36.86 -10.00
CA PHE A 618 -12.86 -37.77 -8.87
C PHE A 618 -11.80 -37.27 -7.88
N ILE A 619 -10.62 -36.84 -8.35
CA ILE A 619 -9.53 -36.36 -7.49
C ILE A 619 -9.87 -35.02 -6.81
N PHE A 620 -10.31 -34.03 -7.58
CA PHE A 620 -10.61 -32.69 -7.06
C PHE A 620 -11.82 -32.68 -6.12
N MET A 621 -12.79 -33.58 -6.33
CA MET A 621 -13.97 -33.71 -5.47
C MET A 621 -13.78 -34.68 -4.30
N ASN A 622 -12.74 -35.53 -4.28
CA ASN A 622 -12.48 -36.43 -3.17
C ASN A 622 -11.99 -35.66 -1.93
N GLU A 623 -12.78 -35.67 -0.84
CA GLU A 623 -12.44 -34.99 0.41
C GLU A 623 -11.25 -35.60 1.15
N SER A 624 -10.96 -36.89 0.93
CA SER A 624 -9.79 -37.56 1.52
C SER A 624 -8.47 -37.15 0.88
N ILE A 625 -8.50 -36.53 -0.31
CA ILE A 625 -7.32 -36.01 -0.99
C ILE A 625 -7.25 -34.50 -0.78
N ARG A 626 -6.17 -33.99 -0.19
CA ARG A 626 -5.93 -32.55 -0.03
C ARG A 626 -5.38 -31.96 -1.33
N LYS A 627 -6.01 -30.91 -1.87
CA LYS A 627 -5.52 -30.22 -3.10
C LYS A 627 -4.81 -28.95 -2.71
N VAL A 628 -3.49 -28.91 -2.88
CA VAL A 628 -2.62 -27.86 -2.37
C VAL A 628 -2.27 -26.89 -3.49
N PHE A 629 -2.71 -25.65 -3.38
CA PHE A 629 -2.47 -24.59 -4.34
C PHE A 629 -1.52 -23.53 -3.76
N PHE A 630 -0.85 -22.79 -4.65
CA PHE A 630 -0.24 -21.51 -4.29
C PHE A 630 -0.97 -20.38 -5.01
N ASP A 631 -1.76 -19.59 -4.27
CA ASP A 631 -2.62 -18.54 -4.87
C ASP A 631 -3.66 -19.10 -5.86
N GLY A 632 -4.40 -20.13 -5.42
CA GLY A 632 -5.32 -20.92 -6.26
C GLY A 632 -6.57 -20.18 -6.77
N ARG A 633 -6.63 -18.84 -6.68
CA ARG A 633 -7.81 -18.05 -7.08
C ARG A 633 -8.16 -18.23 -8.54
N LYS A 634 -7.15 -18.22 -9.41
CA LYS A 634 -7.31 -18.30 -10.86
C LYS A 634 -7.43 -19.74 -11.34
N ASP A 635 -6.70 -20.63 -10.68
CA ASP A 635 -6.70 -22.07 -10.92
C ASP A 635 -8.07 -22.67 -10.64
N ILE A 636 -8.64 -22.42 -9.46
CA ILE A 636 -9.96 -22.91 -9.11
C ILE A 636 -11.04 -22.27 -9.98
N GLU A 637 -10.90 -20.99 -10.35
CA GLU A 637 -11.78 -20.34 -11.31
C GLU A 637 -11.73 -21.04 -12.69
N ALA A 638 -10.54 -21.39 -13.17
CA ALA A 638 -10.36 -22.13 -14.41
C ALA A 638 -10.95 -23.55 -14.33
N LEU A 639 -10.72 -24.29 -13.24
CA LEU A 639 -11.33 -25.61 -13.01
C LEU A 639 -12.86 -25.54 -13.10
N HIS A 640 -13.48 -24.54 -12.45
CA HIS A 640 -14.93 -24.37 -12.44
C HIS A 640 -15.51 -23.96 -13.81
N PHE A 641 -14.89 -22.99 -14.48
CA PHE A 641 -15.48 -22.37 -15.68
C PHE A 641 -15.01 -22.95 -17.01
N ILE A 642 -13.87 -23.66 -17.03
CA ILE A 642 -13.28 -24.23 -18.25
C ILE A 642 -13.46 -25.75 -18.23
N LEU A 643 -13.07 -26.43 -17.15
CA LEU A 643 -13.21 -27.89 -17.05
C LEU A 643 -14.53 -28.36 -16.44
N ASN A 644 -15.33 -27.43 -15.89
CA ASN A 644 -16.58 -27.75 -15.18
C ASN A 644 -16.38 -28.74 -14.01
N ILE A 645 -15.25 -28.60 -13.30
CA ILE A 645 -14.87 -29.44 -12.16
C ILE A 645 -14.96 -28.62 -10.88
N GLY A 646 -15.63 -29.16 -9.85
CA GLY A 646 -15.62 -28.59 -8.51
C GLY A 646 -14.37 -28.99 -7.72
N VAL A 647 -14.05 -28.25 -6.67
CA VAL A 647 -12.92 -28.55 -5.77
C VAL A 647 -13.38 -28.66 -4.32
N ARG A 648 -12.98 -29.73 -3.62
CA ARG A 648 -13.17 -29.94 -2.18
C ARG A 648 -11.83 -30.10 -1.47
N ASN A 649 -11.76 -29.89 -0.15
CA ASN A 649 -10.52 -30.01 0.63
C ASN A 649 -9.30 -29.30 -0.02
N SER A 650 -9.49 -28.04 -0.44
CA SER A 650 -8.40 -27.22 -0.97
C SER A 650 -7.58 -26.61 0.16
N PHE A 651 -6.27 -26.55 -0.03
CA PHE A 651 -5.30 -25.92 0.87
C PHE A 651 -4.53 -24.84 0.11
N ASP A 652 -4.61 -23.58 0.53
CA ASP A 652 -3.85 -22.50 -0.12
C ASP A 652 -2.63 -22.09 0.69
N ILE A 653 -1.44 -22.42 0.18
CA ILE A 653 -0.16 -22.15 0.85
C ILE A 653 0.06 -20.66 1.08
N GLN A 654 -0.26 -19.81 0.11
CA GLN A 654 -0.01 -18.38 0.21
C GLN A 654 -0.86 -17.76 1.33
N ALA A 655 -2.15 -18.13 1.40
CA ALA A 655 -3.05 -17.67 2.44
C ALA A 655 -2.60 -18.14 3.83
N VAL A 656 -2.23 -19.42 3.98
CA VAL A 656 -1.76 -19.99 5.24
C VAL A 656 -0.41 -19.38 5.66
N HIS A 657 0.50 -19.14 4.73
CA HIS A 657 1.77 -18.46 4.99
C HIS A 657 1.55 -17.00 5.44
N MET A 658 0.63 -16.27 4.78
CA MET A 658 0.27 -14.90 5.18
C MET A 658 -0.33 -14.86 6.60
N LEU A 659 -1.17 -15.85 6.96
CA LEU A 659 -1.68 -16.02 8.31
C LEU A 659 -0.54 -16.21 9.31
N PHE A 660 0.38 -17.13 9.03
CA PHE A 660 1.54 -17.42 9.87
C PHE A 660 2.41 -16.17 10.11
N CYS A 661 2.79 -15.46 9.05
CA CYS A 661 3.61 -14.25 9.16
C CYS A 661 2.94 -13.16 10.00
N GLN A 662 1.64 -12.91 9.78
CA GLN A 662 0.90 -11.90 10.53
C GLN A 662 0.76 -12.29 12.00
N LEU A 663 0.47 -13.55 12.31
CA LEU A 663 0.41 -14.02 13.69
C LEU A 663 1.75 -13.89 14.40
N LYS A 664 2.84 -14.25 13.73
CA LYS A 664 4.19 -14.09 14.25
C LYS A 664 4.48 -12.62 14.61
N GLU A 665 4.13 -11.68 13.74
CA GLU A 665 4.33 -10.24 14.00
C GLU A 665 3.39 -9.66 15.06
N LEU A 666 2.12 -10.07 15.08
CA LEU A 666 1.16 -9.65 16.11
C LEU A 666 1.56 -10.16 17.50
N LYS A 667 2.18 -11.34 17.59
CA LYS A 667 2.70 -11.86 18.87
C LYS A 667 3.92 -11.10 19.38
N LYS A 668 4.78 -10.64 18.48
CA LYS A 668 5.90 -9.73 18.83
C LYS A 668 5.37 -8.38 19.33
N ASN A 669 4.31 -7.88 18.70
CA ASN A 669 3.74 -6.55 18.98
C ASN A 669 2.32 -6.63 19.54
N ARG A 670 2.18 -7.01 20.82
CA ARG A 670 0.86 -7.15 21.51
C ARG A 670 -0.02 -5.90 21.48
N LYS A 671 0.53 -4.72 21.16
CA LYS A 671 -0.22 -3.46 21.02
C LYS A 671 -0.90 -3.30 19.66
N HIS A 672 -0.52 -4.11 18.67
CA HIS A 672 -1.11 -4.10 17.34
C HIS A 672 -2.22 -5.15 17.26
N TYR A 673 -3.36 -4.74 16.72
CA TYR A 673 -4.49 -5.63 16.42
C TYR A 673 -4.58 -5.95 14.91
N GLU A 674 -3.86 -5.20 14.08
CA GLU A 674 -3.66 -5.45 12.65
C GLU A 674 -2.20 -5.19 12.26
N ILE A 675 -1.74 -5.87 11.21
CA ILE A 675 -0.48 -5.53 10.54
C ILE A 675 -0.82 -4.70 9.29
N LYS A 676 -0.18 -3.53 9.15
CA LYS A 676 -0.33 -2.67 7.97
C LYS A 676 0.72 -3.01 6.93
N GLY A 677 0.35 -2.94 5.64
CA GLY A 677 1.28 -3.16 4.52
C GLY A 677 1.81 -4.58 4.42
N VAL A 678 0.97 -5.59 4.65
CA VAL A 678 1.38 -6.99 4.47
C VAL A 678 1.55 -7.25 2.98
N ASN A 679 2.81 -7.45 2.55
CA ASN A 679 3.11 -7.83 1.17
C ASN A 679 2.73 -9.28 0.93
N THR A 680 2.10 -9.55 -0.21
CA THR A 680 1.78 -10.91 -0.67
C THR A 680 3.03 -11.50 -1.33
N PRO A 681 3.61 -12.60 -0.79
CA PRO A 681 4.82 -13.18 -1.35
C PRO A 681 4.55 -14.06 -2.58
N GLY A 682 5.53 -14.16 -3.47
CA GLY A 682 5.51 -15.14 -4.56
C GLY A 682 5.97 -16.53 -4.09
N LEU A 683 5.72 -17.57 -4.90
CA LEU A 683 6.04 -18.96 -4.54
C LEU A 683 7.54 -19.14 -4.20
N ASN A 684 8.44 -18.64 -5.05
CA ASN A 684 9.88 -18.71 -4.79
C ASN A 684 10.29 -17.96 -3.51
N ASP A 685 9.61 -16.88 -3.13
CA ASP A 685 9.90 -16.18 -1.87
C ASP A 685 9.54 -17.02 -0.65
N VAL A 686 8.47 -17.82 -0.77
CA VAL A 686 8.03 -18.75 0.29
C VAL A 686 8.96 -19.96 0.32
N LEU A 687 9.25 -20.60 -0.82
CA LEU A 687 10.16 -21.76 -0.89
C LEU A 687 11.55 -21.46 -0.32
N LYS A 688 12.11 -20.26 -0.56
CA LYS A 688 13.40 -19.83 0.03
C LYS A 688 13.42 -19.82 1.57
N ARG A 689 12.25 -19.70 2.21
CA ARG A 689 12.14 -19.55 3.68
C ARG A 689 11.98 -20.87 4.41
N TYR A 690 11.61 -21.94 3.72
CA TYR A 690 11.27 -23.21 4.34
C TYR A 690 12.14 -24.33 3.78
N PRO A 691 12.52 -25.32 4.62
CA PRO A 691 13.32 -26.45 4.17
C PRO A 691 12.44 -27.44 3.41
N VAL A 692 12.24 -27.17 2.11
CA VAL A 692 11.61 -28.10 1.17
C VAL A 692 12.68 -28.88 0.41
N LYS A 693 12.30 -30.05 -0.13
CA LYS A 693 13.25 -31.00 -0.72
C LYS A 693 13.94 -30.46 -1.98
N ASN A 694 13.17 -29.89 -2.91
CA ASN A 694 13.70 -29.51 -4.22
C ASN A 694 14.03 -28.02 -4.34
N GLY A 695 13.40 -27.17 -3.53
CA GLY A 695 13.79 -25.77 -3.37
C GLY A 695 13.04 -24.84 -4.33
N VAL A 696 13.72 -23.80 -4.80
CA VAL A 696 13.10 -22.77 -5.66
C VAL A 696 12.98 -23.23 -7.11
N ASN A 697 11.94 -22.78 -7.80
CA ASN A 697 11.82 -22.98 -9.24
C ASN A 697 12.88 -22.14 -9.96
N THR A 698 13.87 -22.80 -10.57
CA THR A 698 15.02 -22.17 -11.23
C THR A 698 14.66 -21.51 -12.57
N PHE A 699 13.51 -21.86 -13.15
CA PHE A 699 13.07 -21.35 -14.45
C PHE A 699 12.09 -20.19 -14.35
N LYS A 700 11.71 -19.78 -13.11
CA LYS A 700 10.62 -18.82 -12.90
C LYS A 700 10.85 -17.45 -13.53
N ASP A 701 12.08 -16.92 -13.45
CA ASP A 701 12.38 -15.62 -14.04
C ASP A 701 12.35 -15.67 -15.57
N LYS A 702 12.91 -16.73 -16.17
CA LYS A 702 12.89 -16.98 -17.62
C LYS A 702 11.45 -17.10 -18.15
N PHE A 703 10.61 -17.92 -17.53
CA PHE A 703 9.22 -18.08 -18.00
C PHE A 703 8.35 -16.87 -17.70
N LYS A 704 8.63 -16.09 -16.65
CA LYS A 704 7.99 -14.79 -16.44
C LYS A 704 8.27 -13.82 -17.59
N GLU A 705 9.50 -13.77 -18.10
CA GLU A 705 9.84 -12.97 -19.28
C GLU A 705 9.10 -13.45 -20.52
N ILE A 706 9.03 -14.77 -20.73
CA ILE A 706 8.31 -15.36 -21.86
C ILE A 706 6.80 -15.07 -21.78
N PHE A 707 6.20 -15.20 -20.59
CA PHE A 707 4.76 -14.96 -20.37
C PHE A 707 4.35 -13.49 -20.51
N ASN A 708 5.31 -12.56 -20.41
CA ASN A 708 5.07 -11.15 -20.72
C ASN A 708 5.05 -10.86 -22.24
N ASP A 709 5.58 -11.78 -23.06
CA ASP A 709 5.57 -11.70 -24.53
C ASP A 709 4.47 -12.62 -25.09
N PHE A 710 3.41 -12.01 -25.63
CA PHE A 710 2.26 -12.75 -26.17
C PHE A 710 2.63 -13.73 -27.28
N ILE A 711 3.60 -13.41 -28.15
CA ILE A 711 3.98 -14.26 -29.28
C ILE A 711 4.71 -15.49 -28.74
N LYS A 712 5.73 -15.29 -27.89
CA LYS A 712 6.50 -16.39 -27.29
C LYS A 712 5.65 -17.26 -26.37
N THR A 713 4.71 -16.65 -25.64
CA THR A 713 3.74 -17.39 -24.82
C THR A 713 2.93 -18.36 -25.67
N ASN A 714 2.35 -17.89 -26.78
CA ASN A 714 1.59 -18.76 -27.67
C ASN A 714 2.45 -19.86 -28.27
N GLU A 715 3.68 -19.53 -28.68
CA GLU A 715 4.62 -20.52 -29.20
C GLU A 715 4.86 -21.65 -28.19
N ILE A 716 5.16 -21.32 -26.93
CA ILE A 716 5.36 -22.32 -25.87
C ILE A 716 4.08 -23.09 -25.55
N PHE A 717 2.93 -22.42 -25.53
CA PHE A 717 1.67 -23.04 -25.14
C PHE A 717 1.15 -24.03 -26.19
N TYR A 718 1.34 -23.77 -27.49
CA TYR A 718 0.72 -24.57 -28.55
C TYR A 718 1.69 -25.48 -29.30
N ASN A 719 3.01 -25.26 -29.22
CA ASN A 719 3.96 -26.15 -29.88
C ASN A 719 3.99 -27.52 -29.20
N ARG A 720 3.98 -28.58 -30.02
CA ARG A 720 4.15 -29.98 -29.60
C ARG A 720 5.24 -30.65 -30.45
N PRO A 721 6.13 -31.48 -29.86
CA PRO A 721 6.17 -31.87 -28.44
C PRO A 721 6.48 -30.69 -27.51
N LEU A 722 6.04 -30.79 -26.25
CA LEU A 722 6.23 -29.74 -25.25
C LEU A 722 7.73 -29.42 -25.08
N ASN A 723 8.06 -28.13 -24.92
CA ASN A 723 9.43 -27.72 -24.64
C ASN A 723 9.90 -28.34 -23.30
N PRO A 724 11.07 -29.02 -23.26
CA PRO A 724 11.57 -29.67 -22.04
C PRO A 724 11.74 -28.72 -20.86
N GLU A 725 12.19 -27.48 -21.08
CA GLU A 725 12.32 -26.48 -20.03
C GLU A 725 10.97 -26.03 -19.50
N PHE A 726 9.93 -26.02 -20.35
CA PHE A 726 8.56 -25.70 -19.92
C PHE A 726 7.98 -26.81 -19.06
N ILE A 727 8.25 -28.08 -19.41
CA ILE A 727 7.92 -29.23 -18.58
C ILE A 727 8.62 -29.15 -17.21
N SER A 728 9.92 -28.85 -17.20
CA SER A 728 10.69 -28.66 -15.97
C SER A 728 10.18 -27.50 -15.11
N TYR A 729 9.87 -26.37 -15.74
CA TYR A 729 9.29 -25.20 -15.08
C TYR A 729 7.95 -25.56 -14.42
N ALA A 730 7.05 -26.19 -15.18
CA ALA A 730 5.71 -26.56 -14.73
C ALA A 730 5.78 -27.61 -13.60
N ALA A 731 6.73 -28.55 -13.66
CA ALA A 731 6.90 -29.54 -12.62
C ALA A 731 7.42 -28.93 -11.30
N GLN A 732 8.37 -28.00 -11.38
CA GLN A 732 8.95 -27.35 -10.20
C GLN A 732 7.95 -26.46 -9.44
N ASP A 733 6.90 -25.94 -10.09
CA ASP A 733 5.88 -25.12 -9.42
C ASP A 733 4.93 -25.94 -8.52
N VAL A 734 4.83 -27.27 -8.70
CA VAL A 734 3.93 -28.14 -7.90
C VAL A 734 4.61 -29.14 -6.96
N GLN A 735 5.84 -29.57 -7.27
CA GLN A 735 6.49 -30.72 -6.61
C GLN A 735 6.62 -30.60 -5.08
N ASP A 736 6.87 -29.38 -4.57
CA ASP A 736 7.14 -29.15 -3.14
C ASP A 736 5.89 -28.66 -2.37
N LEU A 737 4.75 -28.45 -3.04
CA LEU A 737 3.58 -27.80 -2.43
C LEU A 737 2.99 -28.63 -1.28
N SER A 738 2.80 -29.94 -1.45
CA SER A 738 2.26 -30.81 -0.39
C SER A 738 3.14 -30.78 0.86
N GLN A 739 4.46 -30.90 0.70
CA GLN A 739 5.41 -30.82 1.82
C GLN A 739 5.37 -29.45 2.49
N LEU A 740 5.32 -28.36 1.70
CA LEU A 740 5.26 -27.00 2.21
C LEU A 740 3.97 -26.75 3.02
N ALA A 741 2.84 -27.34 2.62
CA ALA A 741 1.59 -27.27 3.37
C ALA A 741 1.72 -27.91 4.77
N ASP A 742 2.41 -29.05 4.88
CA ASP A 742 2.65 -29.72 6.17
C ASP A 742 3.58 -28.89 7.07
N ILE A 743 4.67 -28.36 6.52
CA ILE A 743 5.60 -27.47 7.23
C ILE A 743 4.87 -26.23 7.76
N LEU A 744 4.03 -25.58 6.94
CA LEU A 744 3.29 -24.39 7.34
C LEU A 744 2.22 -24.70 8.39
N THR A 745 1.54 -25.84 8.26
CA THR A 745 0.57 -26.31 9.25
C THR A 745 1.25 -26.51 10.60
N GLN A 746 2.38 -27.22 10.64
CA GLN A 746 3.14 -27.43 11.87
C GLN A 746 3.61 -26.10 12.47
N ASN A 747 4.18 -25.21 11.66
CA ASN A 747 4.63 -23.90 12.11
C ASN A 747 3.51 -23.04 12.72
N LEU A 748 2.29 -23.14 12.19
CA LEU A 748 1.13 -22.47 12.78
C LEU A 748 0.74 -23.09 14.13
N MET A 749 0.77 -24.42 14.23
CA MET A 749 0.54 -25.12 15.50
C MET A 749 1.60 -24.77 16.54
N ASP A 750 2.86 -24.58 16.15
CA ASP A 750 3.94 -24.22 17.06
C ASP A 750 3.81 -22.78 17.57
N ILE A 751 3.30 -21.88 16.70
CA ILE A 751 3.02 -20.51 17.12
C ILE A 751 1.78 -20.46 18.03
N ALA A 752 0.82 -21.37 17.89
CA ALA A 752 -0.42 -21.38 18.68
C ALA A 752 -0.19 -21.30 20.19
N LYS A 753 -1.15 -20.74 20.91
CA LYS A 753 -1.10 -20.71 22.37
C LYS A 753 -1.33 -22.14 22.92
N PRO A 754 -0.65 -22.58 23.99
CA PRO A 754 -0.88 -23.91 24.57
C PRO A 754 -2.33 -24.16 24.99
N GLU A 755 -3.07 -23.11 25.34
CA GLU A 755 -4.46 -23.21 25.78
C GLU A 755 -5.46 -23.37 24.62
N THR A 756 -5.05 -23.11 23.37
CA THR A 756 -5.90 -23.30 22.19
C THR A 756 -5.81 -24.72 21.68
N THR A 757 -6.94 -25.37 21.42
CA THR A 757 -6.96 -26.77 20.96
C THR A 757 -6.43 -26.87 19.52
N VAL A 758 -5.80 -28.00 19.19
CA VAL A 758 -5.36 -28.32 17.82
C VAL A 758 -6.53 -28.25 16.84
N HIS A 759 -7.71 -28.72 17.27
CA HIS A 759 -8.94 -28.69 16.47
C HIS A 759 -9.35 -27.26 16.07
N TYR A 760 -9.18 -26.28 16.95
CA TYR A 760 -9.45 -24.87 16.62
C TYR A 760 -8.56 -24.39 15.47
N TRP A 761 -7.26 -24.66 15.53
CA TRP A 761 -6.32 -24.22 14.50
C TRP A 761 -6.51 -24.96 13.18
N GLN A 762 -6.82 -26.25 13.22
CA GLN A 762 -7.22 -26.99 12.02
C GLN A 762 -8.43 -26.34 11.36
N LYS A 763 -9.44 -25.94 12.14
CA LYS A 763 -10.62 -25.24 11.63
C LYS A 763 -10.27 -23.87 11.02
N VAL A 764 -9.39 -23.10 11.66
CA VAL A 764 -8.91 -21.81 11.14
C VAL A 764 -8.17 -22.01 9.82
N ILE A 765 -7.21 -22.94 9.77
CA ILE A 765 -6.43 -23.27 8.58
C ILE A 765 -7.36 -23.69 7.44
N ASN A 766 -8.28 -24.63 7.69
CA ASN A 766 -9.24 -25.08 6.68
C ASN A 766 -10.06 -23.92 6.11
N LYS A 767 -10.56 -23.01 6.96
CA LYS A 767 -11.35 -21.86 6.47
C LYS A 767 -10.50 -20.83 5.71
N VAL A 768 -9.28 -20.57 6.16
CA VAL A 768 -8.34 -19.68 5.46
C VAL A 768 -7.99 -20.25 4.09
N SER A 769 -7.66 -21.54 4.04
CA SER A 769 -7.39 -22.28 2.82
C SER A 769 -8.57 -22.31 1.83
N LEU A 770 -9.81 -22.35 2.33
CA LEU A 770 -11.02 -22.32 1.48
C LEU A 770 -11.39 -20.91 1.00
N SER A 771 -10.73 -19.85 1.49
CA SER A 771 -11.13 -18.47 1.19
C SER A 771 -11.09 -18.17 -0.31
N TYR A 772 -10.13 -18.73 -1.05
CA TYR A 772 -10.02 -18.54 -2.50
C TYR A 772 -10.99 -19.43 -3.29
N ALA A 773 -11.19 -20.68 -2.87
CA ALA A 773 -12.20 -21.57 -3.44
C ALA A 773 -13.61 -20.97 -3.32
N GLN A 774 -13.90 -20.31 -2.20
CA GLN A 774 -15.18 -19.63 -1.97
C GLN A 774 -15.39 -18.46 -2.94
N ILE A 775 -14.34 -17.71 -3.27
CA ILE A 775 -14.45 -16.61 -4.24
C ILE A 775 -14.83 -17.16 -5.62
N ALA A 776 -14.20 -18.25 -6.05
CA ALA A 776 -14.55 -18.92 -7.30
C ALA A 776 -15.98 -19.48 -7.27
N CYS A 777 -16.40 -20.10 -6.15
CA CYS A 777 -17.77 -20.58 -5.95
C CYS A 777 -18.80 -19.45 -6.07
N LYS A 778 -18.57 -18.30 -5.41
CA LYS A 778 -19.46 -17.13 -5.48
C LYS A 778 -19.63 -16.63 -6.92
N LYS A 779 -18.52 -16.44 -7.64
CA LYS A 779 -18.56 -16.04 -9.06
C LYS A 779 -19.36 -17.03 -9.92
N PHE A 780 -19.23 -18.32 -9.65
CA PHE A 780 -19.96 -19.36 -10.38
C PHE A 780 -21.47 -19.31 -10.10
N VAL A 781 -21.87 -19.11 -8.85
CA VAL A 781 -23.29 -18.93 -8.49
C VAL A 781 -23.86 -17.68 -9.16
N GLU A 782 -23.15 -16.54 -9.09
CA GLU A 782 -23.54 -15.29 -9.74
C GLU A 782 -23.70 -15.45 -11.26
N TYR A 783 -22.78 -16.18 -11.90
CA TYR A 783 -22.86 -16.55 -13.31
C TYR A 783 -24.16 -17.29 -13.61
N GLY A 784 -24.47 -18.34 -12.85
CA GLY A 784 -25.64 -19.19 -13.10
C GLY A 784 -26.94 -18.38 -13.08
N VAL A 785 -27.07 -17.48 -12.10
CA VAL A 785 -28.22 -16.56 -11.99
C VAL A 785 -28.29 -15.61 -13.19
N THR A 786 -27.15 -15.03 -13.62
CA THR A 786 -27.17 -14.13 -14.80
C THR A 786 -27.51 -14.87 -16.09
N HIS A 787 -27.06 -16.11 -16.24
CA HIS A 787 -27.33 -16.89 -17.44
C HIS A 787 -28.81 -17.31 -17.52
N GLN A 788 -29.41 -17.71 -16.40
CA GLN A 788 -30.84 -18.02 -16.31
C GLN A 788 -31.76 -16.81 -16.53
N ILE A 789 -31.35 -15.60 -16.16
CA ILE A 789 -32.13 -14.38 -16.40
C ILE A 789 -32.10 -13.96 -17.88
N ASN A 790 -31.01 -14.28 -18.59
CA ASN A 790 -30.83 -13.91 -20.00
C ASN A 790 -31.40 -14.94 -20.99
N GLN A 791 -31.71 -16.15 -20.52
CA GLN A 791 -32.47 -17.16 -21.25
C GLN A 791 -33.96 -16.92 -21.03
#